data_AF-A0A524JI19-F1
#
_entry.id   AF-A0A524JI19-F1
#
_cell.length_a   1.000
_cell.length_b   1.000
_cell.length_c   1.000
_cell.angle_alpha   90.00
_cell.angle_beta   90.00
_cell.angle_gamma   90.00
#
_symmetry.space_group_name_H-M   'P 1'
#
loop_
_entity.id
_entity.type
_entity.pdbx_description
1 polymer ?
#
loop_
_entity_poly.entity_id
_entity_poly.type
_entity_poly.pdbx_seq_one_letter_code
_entity_poly.pdbx_strand_id
1 'polypeptide(L)'
;REKVDTLLALKARSFSEPTWFQENRPNCDLSCVAYFSMEFMLSEALHIYVGGLGNVAGDQMKSASDLGVPVVAIGILYQQGYFRQVIDRNGTQQAYFPYNDPGQLPVTPLRLPNGEWLRLKIKISDHTVWLRTWQVQVGRVKLYLLDSNDPSNLPIDRGITSEVYGGGQDLRIQQEIILGIGGWKLLRALNIKPEVCHLNEGHAAFLILERAKDFMKETGVTFESALSVTRAGNIFTTHTAVSAGFDCFDPSLMWRFFAEYAKNELDLHFDELMALGRENPLNFSEGFNMALLAIHGSGAVNGVSRLHGTVSRQLFRNLFPRWPIAEVPVGHVTNGVHMPAWDSEFADRIWTKACGKERWRGDLTHVEKHIFGVSDADLWQLRNDSRNQLVNYVRQRFENQSLVSTEGSNLMAMAKDVFDPNTLTLGFARRFVPYKRPNLLLYDKERLVRLLTNPEHPVQLVVAGKAPPYDEASKDLIRQWVQFIQQYNVYRHVVFLSDCDMLLTEQLVQGADLWINTPRRPWEACGTSGMKVLVNGGINLSELDGWWAEAYAPEVGWALGDGQEHDNDPSRDYAEAERLYSLLEQEVVPAFYDRDVDGIPQQWTTKMRHSMKLLTPQFSSNRTVREYTDHYYLPAATNFKKRAENKGLLGKKIVVVQQEHRSNWGQIHFGESQITEDLGGYRFQLPVSLGSIKPETILVQLFADGIEGGNPEIVEMKNEAQQKEGDYMYHAQLMTSRPASDFTARAIPNYEGISVPLEDHMISWQY
;
A
#
# COMPACT_ATOMS: atom_id res chain seq x y z
N ARG A 1 28.09 -15.09 -24.88
CA ARG A 1 27.65 -14.17 -25.96
C ARG A 1 26.29 -14.60 -26.49
N GLU A 2 26.15 -15.80 -27.04
CA GLU A 2 24.87 -16.36 -27.50
C GLU A 2 23.71 -16.26 -26.47
N LYS A 3 23.93 -16.65 -25.20
CA LYS A 3 22.92 -16.47 -24.14
C LYS A 3 22.47 -15.01 -23.97
N VAL A 4 23.39 -14.05 -24.11
CA VAL A 4 23.08 -12.61 -24.01
C VAL A 4 22.29 -12.17 -25.23
N ASP A 5 22.69 -12.58 -26.42
CA ASP A 5 22.00 -12.25 -27.67
C ASP A 5 20.57 -12.81 -27.68
N THR A 6 20.37 -14.04 -27.21
CA THR A 6 19.04 -14.66 -27.03
C THR A 6 18.19 -13.86 -26.03
N LEU A 7 18.75 -13.44 -24.89
CA LEU A 7 18.03 -12.62 -23.91
C LEU A 7 17.67 -11.24 -24.48
N LEU A 8 18.56 -10.62 -25.27
CA LEU A 8 18.29 -9.36 -25.94
C LEU A 8 17.19 -9.48 -26.99
N ALA A 9 17.19 -10.58 -27.76
CA ALA A 9 16.14 -10.88 -28.74
C ALA A 9 14.78 -11.12 -28.07
N LEU A 10 14.73 -11.91 -26.99
CA LEU A 10 13.52 -12.12 -26.19
C LEU A 10 13.00 -10.81 -25.60
N LYS A 11 13.90 -9.97 -25.08
CA LYS A 11 13.57 -8.65 -24.57
C LYS A 11 12.99 -7.76 -25.66
N ALA A 12 13.63 -7.68 -26.82
CA ALA A 12 13.15 -6.89 -27.97
C ALA A 12 11.78 -7.37 -28.44
N ARG A 13 11.58 -8.69 -28.57
CA ARG A 13 10.30 -9.28 -28.94
C ARG A 13 9.21 -8.93 -27.94
N SER A 14 9.48 -9.06 -26.64
CA SER A 14 8.51 -8.71 -25.61
C SER A 14 8.02 -7.27 -25.78
N PHE A 15 8.90 -6.32 -26.08
CA PHE A 15 8.52 -4.92 -26.28
C PHE A 15 7.70 -4.63 -27.53
N SER A 16 7.69 -5.53 -28.51
CA SER A 16 6.95 -5.36 -29.77
C SER A 16 5.56 -6.00 -29.77
N GLU A 17 5.31 -6.98 -28.91
CA GLU A 17 4.02 -7.69 -28.84
C GLU A 17 2.98 -6.85 -28.10
N PRO A 18 1.70 -6.85 -28.54
CA PRO A 18 0.60 -6.27 -27.77
C PRO A 18 0.54 -6.87 -26.37
N THR A 19 0.34 -6.04 -25.35
CA THR A 19 0.13 -6.51 -23.98
C THR A 19 -1.35 -6.46 -23.63
N TRP A 20 -1.69 -7.01 -22.45
CA TRP A 20 -3.05 -7.01 -21.91
C TRP A 20 -3.75 -5.65 -22.05
N PHE A 21 -3.07 -4.54 -21.70
CA PHE A 21 -3.66 -3.21 -21.76
C PHE A 21 -4.03 -2.79 -23.19
N GLN A 22 -3.14 -2.99 -24.18
CA GLN A 22 -3.45 -2.61 -25.56
C GLN A 22 -4.56 -3.48 -26.16
N GLU A 23 -4.65 -4.75 -25.76
CA GLU A 23 -5.70 -5.67 -26.22
C GLU A 23 -7.07 -5.37 -25.59
N ASN A 24 -7.11 -5.08 -24.29
CA ASN A 24 -8.36 -4.98 -23.52
C ASN A 24 -8.91 -3.55 -23.41
N ARG A 25 -8.08 -2.53 -23.63
CA ARG A 25 -8.46 -1.12 -23.49
C ARG A 25 -8.10 -0.28 -24.73
N PRO A 26 -8.47 -0.72 -25.96
CA PRO A 26 -8.23 0.07 -27.16
C PRO A 26 -9.02 1.38 -27.09
N ASN A 27 -8.40 2.50 -27.51
CA ASN A 27 -9.03 3.82 -27.57
C ASN A 27 -9.56 4.36 -26.23
N CYS A 28 -8.94 4.01 -25.09
CA CYS A 28 -9.30 4.58 -23.80
C CYS A 28 -8.69 5.98 -23.58
N ASP A 29 -9.24 6.72 -22.62
CA ASP A 29 -8.77 8.05 -22.27
C ASP A 29 -7.40 8.08 -21.57
N LEU A 30 -6.98 6.95 -21.00
CA LEU A 30 -5.78 6.87 -20.20
C LEU A 30 -4.54 6.71 -21.09
N SER A 31 -3.71 7.75 -21.16
CA SER A 31 -2.46 7.73 -21.91
C SER A 31 -1.23 7.67 -21.01
N CYS A 32 -1.32 8.19 -19.78
CA CYS A 32 -0.23 8.18 -18.82
C CYS A 32 -0.73 8.28 -17.37
N VAL A 33 -0.24 7.39 -16.52
CA VAL A 33 -0.29 7.47 -15.05
C VAL A 33 1.08 7.87 -14.52
N ALA A 34 1.15 8.87 -13.65
CA ALA A 34 2.35 9.19 -12.88
C ALA A 34 2.21 8.67 -11.44
N TYR A 35 3.02 7.67 -11.07
CA TYR A 35 3.02 7.03 -9.75
C TYR A 35 4.13 7.61 -8.88
N PHE A 36 3.78 8.27 -7.78
CA PHE A 36 4.72 8.93 -6.88
C PHE A 36 4.89 8.12 -5.60
N SER A 37 6.14 7.82 -5.23
CA SER A 37 6.45 7.18 -3.96
C SER A 37 7.81 7.59 -3.42
N MET A 38 7.95 7.59 -2.10
CA MET A 38 9.24 7.78 -1.43
C MET A 38 10.17 6.57 -1.59
N GLU A 39 9.65 5.39 -1.92
CA GLU A 39 10.40 4.15 -1.95
C GLU A 39 10.10 3.29 -3.18
N PHE A 40 11.11 2.58 -3.70
CA PHE A 40 10.94 1.57 -4.74
C PHE A 40 11.91 0.38 -4.54
N MET A 41 11.37 -0.82 -4.27
CA MET A 41 12.15 -2.06 -4.18
C MET A 41 12.13 -2.77 -5.54
N LEU A 42 13.07 -2.41 -6.42
CA LEU A 42 13.17 -2.98 -7.77
C LEU A 42 14.12 -4.17 -7.83
N SER A 43 15.31 -3.99 -7.27
CA SER A 43 16.40 -4.96 -7.20
C SER A 43 17.28 -4.67 -6.00
N GLU A 44 18.00 -5.66 -5.51
CA GLU A 44 19.00 -5.48 -4.44
C GLU A 44 20.04 -4.40 -4.79
N ALA A 45 20.46 -4.26 -6.05
CA ALA A 45 21.43 -3.25 -6.46
C ALA A 45 20.99 -1.77 -6.30
N LEU A 46 19.70 -1.49 -6.06
CA LEU A 46 19.19 -0.12 -5.95
C LEU A 46 18.46 0.08 -4.62
N HIS A 47 19.21 0.56 -3.62
CA HIS A 47 18.77 0.72 -2.23
C HIS A 47 17.96 2.00 -1.99
N ILE A 48 16.83 2.16 -2.69
CA ILE A 48 15.90 3.30 -2.50
C ILE A 48 14.59 2.83 -1.82
N TYR A 49 14.70 1.87 -0.91
CA TYR A 49 13.57 1.25 -0.23
C TYR A 49 13.90 0.90 1.22
N VAL A 50 12.86 0.73 2.03
CA VAL A 50 12.90 0.42 3.47
C VAL A 50 12.04 -0.79 3.78
N GLY A 51 10.82 -0.86 3.25
CA GLY A 51 9.85 -1.88 3.66
C GLY A 51 8.73 -2.15 2.68
N GLY A 52 7.54 -2.44 3.21
CA GLY A 52 6.38 -2.89 2.44
C GLY A 52 5.91 -1.88 1.39
N LEU A 53 6.01 -0.58 1.66
CA LEU A 53 5.64 0.48 0.73
C LEU A 53 6.48 0.40 -0.56
N GLY A 54 7.82 0.36 -0.42
CA GLY A 54 8.73 0.19 -1.55
C GLY A 54 8.55 -1.13 -2.28
N ASN A 55 8.24 -2.22 -1.56
CA ASN A 55 7.91 -3.51 -2.17
C ASN A 55 6.69 -3.43 -3.09
N VAL A 56 5.59 -2.87 -2.59
CA VAL A 56 4.35 -2.72 -3.37
C VAL A 56 4.60 -1.83 -4.59
N ALA A 57 5.28 -0.70 -4.43
CA ALA A 57 5.60 0.19 -5.55
C ALA A 57 6.47 -0.51 -6.62
N GLY A 58 7.46 -1.30 -6.21
CA GLY A 58 8.32 -2.07 -7.11
C GLY A 58 7.57 -3.20 -7.83
N ASP A 59 6.76 -3.97 -7.12
CA ASP A 59 5.98 -5.09 -7.67
C ASP A 59 4.88 -4.60 -8.62
N GLN A 60 4.16 -3.53 -8.25
CA GLN A 60 3.18 -2.91 -9.14
C GLN A 60 3.83 -2.35 -10.41
N MET A 61 5.03 -1.77 -10.31
CA MET A 61 5.75 -1.27 -11.49
C MET A 61 6.13 -2.40 -12.46
N LYS A 62 6.63 -3.53 -11.93
CA LYS A 62 6.94 -4.71 -12.74
C LYS A 62 5.68 -5.27 -13.40
N SER A 63 4.57 -5.37 -12.67
CA SER A 63 3.27 -5.79 -13.23
C SER A 63 2.70 -4.82 -14.25
N ALA A 64 2.81 -3.50 -14.02
CA ALA A 64 2.40 -2.49 -15.00
C ALA A 64 3.22 -2.62 -16.29
N SER A 65 4.52 -2.92 -16.18
CA SER A 65 5.36 -3.22 -17.34
C SER A 65 4.92 -4.49 -18.08
N ASP A 66 4.57 -5.56 -17.36
CA ASP A 66 4.13 -6.83 -17.97
C ASP A 66 2.78 -6.70 -18.66
N LEU A 67 1.83 -6.00 -18.03
CA LEU A 67 0.49 -5.73 -18.55
C LEU A 67 0.47 -4.59 -19.58
N GLY A 68 1.55 -3.82 -19.68
CA GLY A 68 1.72 -2.63 -20.54
C GLY A 68 0.76 -1.48 -20.22
N VAL A 69 0.38 -1.32 -18.96
CA VAL A 69 -0.33 -0.14 -18.46
C VAL A 69 0.65 1.06 -18.54
N PRO A 70 0.23 2.22 -19.06
CA PRO A 70 1.15 3.33 -19.36
C PRO A 70 1.51 4.11 -18.09
N VAL A 71 2.38 3.52 -17.27
CA VAL A 71 2.84 4.10 -16.02
C VAL A 71 4.23 4.70 -16.21
N VAL A 72 4.43 5.88 -15.64
CA VAL A 72 5.75 6.40 -15.27
C VAL A 72 5.79 6.58 -13.76
N ALA A 73 6.95 6.44 -13.15
CA ALA A 73 7.09 6.59 -11.71
C ALA A 73 8.08 7.69 -11.35
N ILE A 74 7.86 8.30 -10.19
CA ILE A 74 8.65 9.40 -9.65
C ILE A 74 9.06 9.05 -8.22
N GLY A 75 10.35 9.18 -7.92
CA GLY A 75 10.93 8.97 -6.59
C GLY A 75 12.16 9.84 -6.35
N ILE A 76 12.90 9.49 -5.29
CA ILE A 76 14.14 10.15 -4.89
C ILE A 76 15.29 9.16 -4.99
N LEU A 77 16.45 9.62 -5.48
CA LEU A 77 17.68 8.83 -5.44
C LEU A 77 18.41 9.14 -4.13
N TYR A 78 18.44 8.17 -3.22
CA TYR A 78 19.07 8.33 -1.92
C TYR A 78 20.54 7.95 -1.92
N GLN A 79 21.42 8.82 -1.43
CA GLN A 79 22.86 8.55 -1.42
C GLN A 79 23.28 7.51 -0.38
N GLN A 80 22.48 7.24 0.64
CA GLN A 80 22.75 6.22 1.66
C GLN A 80 21.64 5.17 1.76
N GLY A 81 20.50 5.41 1.09
CA GLY A 81 19.34 4.53 1.18
C GLY A 81 18.75 4.57 2.59
N TYR A 82 18.44 3.41 3.17
CA TYR A 82 18.03 3.32 4.57
C TYR A 82 19.25 3.14 5.48
N PHE A 83 19.61 1.90 5.81
CA PHE A 83 20.89 1.57 6.43
C PHE A 83 21.22 0.09 6.22
N ARG A 84 22.51 -0.25 6.32
CA ARG A 84 23.04 -1.60 6.43
C ARG A 84 23.11 -2.02 7.89
N GLN A 85 22.52 -3.17 8.20
CA GLN A 85 22.39 -3.67 9.56
C GLN A 85 23.55 -4.60 9.92
N VAL A 86 24.18 -4.36 11.06
CA VAL A 86 25.07 -5.34 11.71
C VAL A 86 24.56 -5.57 13.12
N ILE A 87 24.67 -6.81 13.60
CA ILE A 87 24.33 -7.17 14.98
C ILE A 87 25.64 -7.44 15.71
N ASP A 88 25.87 -6.75 16.81
CA ASP A 88 27.04 -6.99 17.65
C ASP A 88 26.88 -8.21 18.57
N ARG A 89 27.95 -8.56 19.29
CA ARG A 89 28.00 -9.72 20.19
C ARG A 89 26.92 -9.72 21.28
N ASN A 90 26.42 -8.54 21.66
CA ASN A 90 25.40 -8.39 22.69
C ASN A 90 23.98 -8.42 22.10
N GLY A 91 23.84 -8.70 20.80
CA GLY A 91 22.57 -8.65 20.09
C GLY A 91 22.09 -7.24 19.76
N THR A 92 22.95 -6.22 19.89
CA THR A 92 22.54 -4.84 19.60
C THR A 92 22.72 -4.52 18.12
N GLN A 93 21.67 -3.94 17.52
CA GLN A 93 21.69 -3.49 16.14
C GLN A 93 22.52 -2.22 15.97
N GLN A 94 23.49 -2.27 15.06
CA GLN A 94 24.27 -1.15 14.57
C GLN A 94 23.80 -0.78 13.15
N ALA A 95 23.57 0.51 12.91
CA ALA A 95 23.14 1.05 11.62
C ALA A 95 24.32 1.74 10.91
N TYR A 96 24.66 1.26 9.71
CA TYR A 96 25.69 1.83 8.86
C TYR A 96 25.07 2.45 7.61
N PHE A 97 25.58 3.60 7.21
CA PHE A 97 25.05 4.39 6.09
C PHE A 97 26.09 4.52 4.98
N PRO A 98 26.40 3.42 4.25
CA PRO A 98 27.38 3.47 3.17
C PRO A 98 26.89 4.36 2.05
N TYR A 99 27.82 5.05 1.39
CA TYR A 99 27.51 5.87 0.22
C TYR A 99 27.24 4.99 -1.01
N ASN A 100 26.07 5.17 -1.60
CA ASN A 100 25.65 4.61 -2.88
C ASN A 100 26.15 5.52 -4.00
N ASP A 101 27.27 5.17 -4.63
CA ASP A 101 27.79 5.89 -5.80
C ASP A 101 26.85 5.71 -7.00
N PRO A 102 26.19 6.78 -7.51
CA PRO A 102 25.31 6.68 -8.67
C PRO A 102 25.99 6.09 -9.91
N GLY A 103 27.32 6.19 -10.04
CA GLY A 103 28.08 5.57 -11.13
C GLY A 103 28.11 4.03 -11.08
N GLN A 104 27.77 3.44 -9.94
CA GLN A 104 27.71 1.99 -9.71
C GLN A 104 26.27 1.45 -9.61
N LEU A 105 25.28 2.34 -9.58
CA LEU A 105 23.87 1.97 -9.51
C LEU A 105 23.27 1.74 -10.90
N PRO A 106 22.18 0.96 -11.04
CA PRO A 106 21.48 0.75 -12.31
C PRO A 106 20.62 1.97 -12.70
N VAL A 107 21.21 3.17 -12.66
CA VAL A 107 20.58 4.45 -13.00
C VAL A 107 21.31 5.08 -14.19
N THR A 108 20.61 5.89 -14.98
CA THR A 108 21.24 6.69 -16.04
C THR A 108 20.84 8.15 -15.91
N PRO A 109 21.75 9.11 -16.13
CA PRO A 109 21.42 10.52 -16.05
C PRO A 109 20.48 10.90 -17.19
N LEU A 110 19.43 11.66 -16.90
CA LEU A 110 18.61 12.27 -17.95
C LEU A 110 19.38 13.42 -18.60
N ARG A 111 19.34 13.47 -19.92
CA ARG A 111 20.09 14.44 -20.73
C ARG A 111 19.15 15.31 -21.55
N LEU A 112 19.52 16.58 -21.66
CA LEU A 112 18.96 17.51 -22.63
C LEU A 112 19.43 17.15 -24.06
N PRO A 113 18.78 17.64 -25.12
CA PRO A 113 19.20 17.39 -26.51
C PRO A 113 20.64 17.80 -26.81
N ASN A 114 21.20 18.76 -26.07
CA ASN A 114 22.59 19.21 -26.19
C ASN A 114 23.60 18.29 -25.46
N GLY A 115 23.15 17.20 -24.82
CA GLY A 115 23.98 16.27 -24.06
C GLY A 115 24.26 16.69 -22.61
N GLU A 116 23.87 17.90 -22.20
CA GLU A 116 24.00 18.34 -20.82
C GLU A 116 23.03 17.58 -19.91
N TRP A 117 23.35 17.54 -18.62
CA TRP A 117 22.45 16.94 -17.64
C TRP A 117 21.18 17.79 -17.51
N LEU A 118 20.02 17.14 -17.65
CA LEU A 118 18.75 17.75 -17.27
C LEU A 118 18.77 18.00 -15.75
N ARG A 119 18.88 19.26 -15.35
CA ARG A 119 18.82 19.70 -13.96
C ARG A 119 17.63 20.60 -13.76
N LEU A 120 16.99 20.50 -12.59
CA LEU A 120 15.85 21.32 -12.22
C LEU A 120 16.26 22.29 -11.11
N LYS A 121 15.68 23.49 -11.13
CA LYS A 121 15.72 24.41 -9.99
C LYS A 121 14.41 24.31 -9.23
N ILE A 122 14.50 24.16 -7.92
CA ILE A 122 13.35 24.27 -7.03
C ILE A 122 13.65 25.30 -5.95
N LYS A 123 12.62 26.04 -5.53
CA LYS A 123 12.73 26.95 -4.40
C LYS A 123 12.38 26.17 -3.13
N ILE A 124 13.29 26.14 -2.17
CA ILE A 124 13.09 25.55 -0.85
C ILE A 124 13.23 26.70 0.15
N SER A 125 12.11 27.09 0.77
CA SER A 125 12.04 28.30 1.60
C SER A 125 12.52 29.54 0.83
N ASP A 126 13.63 30.17 1.24
CA ASP A 126 14.15 31.43 0.71
C ASP A 126 15.25 31.26 -0.36
N HIS A 127 15.71 30.03 -0.63
CA HIS A 127 16.82 29.77 -1.55
C HIS A 127 16.47 28.73 -2.62
N THR A 128 17.34 28.60 -3.62
CA THR A 128 17.17 27.69 -4.75
C THR A 128 18.08 26.47 -4.60
N VAL A 129 17.52 25.28 -4.76
CA VAL A 129 18.22 24.01 -4.79
C VAL A 129 18.17 23.43 -6.21
N TRP A 130 19.31 22.97 -6.70
CA TRP A 130 19.44 22.23 -7.93
C TRP A 130 19.17 20.74 -7.71
N LEU A 131 18.36 20.14 -8.56
CA LEU A 131 18.13 18.70 -8.58
C LEU A 131 18.73 18.11 -9.85
N ARG A 132 19.61 17.13 -9.68
CA ARG A 132 19.99 16.20 -10.74
C ARG A 132 18.84 15.23 -10.98
N THR A 133 18.71 14.80 -12.22
CA THR A 133 17.61 13.93 -12.63
C THR A 133 18.15 12.65 -13.25
N TRP A 134 17.58 11.52 -12.83
CA TRP A 134 18.02 10.19 -13.19
C TRP A 134 16.84 9.37 -13.70
N GLN A 135 17.11 8.31 -14.44
CA GLN A 135 16.11 7.32 -14.85
C GLN A 135 16.59 5.89 -14.59
N VAL A 136 15.63 5.02 -14.28
CA VAL A 136 15.75 3.57 -14.19
C VAL A 136 14.73 2.96 -15.16
N GLN A 137 15.17 2.02 -15.99
CA GLN A 137 14.30 1.31 -16.93
C GLN A 137 13.80 0.01 -16.30
N VAL A 138 12.50 -0.08 -16.03
CA VAL A 138 11.84 -1.26 -15.43
C VAL A 138 10.92 -1.89 -16.47
N GLY A 139 11.49 -2.79 -17.28
CA GLY A 139 10.78 -3.35 -18.43
C GLY A 139 10.31 -2.22 -19.36
N ARG A 140 8.99 -2.02 -19.53
CA ARG A 140 8.38 -0.93 -20.34
C ARG A 140 8.27 0.39 -19.57
N VAL A 141 8.24 0.32 -18.25
CA VAL A 141 8.01 1.47 -17.37
C VAL A 141 9.32 2.20 -17.08
N LYS A 142 9.25 3.51 -16.94
CA LYS A 142 10.36 4.36 -16.50
C LYS A 142 10.11 4.86 -15.08
N LEU A 143 11.12 4.71 -14.23
CA LEU A 143 11.20 5.38 -12.93
C LEU A 143 12.18 6.54 -13.04
N TYR A 144 11.73 7.75 -12.74
CA TYR A 144 12.57 8.93 -12.66
C TYR A 144 12.88 9.29 -11.21
N LEU A 145 14.14 9.63 -10.94
CA LEU A 145 14.62 9.91 -9.59
C LEU A 145 15.23 11.31 -9.52
N LEU A 146 14.89 12.01 -8.42
CA LEU A 146 15.40 13.33 -8.09
C LEU A 146 16.51 13.24 -7.05
N ASP A 147 17.53 14.08 -7.19
CA ASP A 147 18.76 14.00 -6.42
C ASP A 147 19.29 15.41 -6.14
N SER A 148 19.33 15.81 -4.87
CA SER A 148 19.81 17.13 -4.45
C SER A 148 21.33 17.20 -4.32
N ASN A 149 22.07 16.10 -4.49
CA ASN A 149 23.53 16.08 -4.39
C ASN A 149 24.22 16.67 -5.64
N ASP A 150 23.87 17.91 -5.98
CA ASP A 150 24.52 18.68 -7.04
C ASP A 150 25.67 19.53 -6.46
N PRO A 151 26.84 19.59 -7.13
CA PRO A 151 27.96 20.45 -6.71
C PRO A 151 27.61 21.94 -6.62
N SER A 152 26.56 22.39 -7.29
CA SER A 152 26.07 23.77 -7.28
C SER A 152 25.29 24.12 -6.01
N ASN A 153 24.92 23.12 -5.20
CA ASN A 153 24.19 23.29 -3.95
C ASN A 153 25.12 23.44 -2.75
N LEU A 154 24.61 24.05 -1.68
CA LEU A 154 25.29 24.07 -0.39
C LEU A 154 25.39 22.65 0.18
N PRO A 155 26.40 22.34 1.01
CA PRO A 155 26.57 20.99 1.57
C PRO A 155 25.33 20.46 2.30
N ILE A 156 24.58 21.33 2.99
CA ILE A 156 23.35 20.93 3.70
C ILE A 156 22.23 20.53 2.73
N ASP A 157 22.07 21.25 1.62
CA ASP A 157 21.05 20.96 0.60
C ASP A 157 21.34 19.68 -0.18
N ARG A 158 22.63 19.36 -0.36
CA ARG A 158 23.05 18.05 -0.90
C ARG A 158 22.60 16.90 -0.02
N GLY A 159 22.52 17.13 1.29
CA GLY A 159 22.03 16.18 2.27
C GLY A 159 20.52 15.97 2.26
N ILE A 160 19.73 16.75 1.51
CA ILE A 160 18.26 16.57 1.50
C ILE A 160 17.88 15.15 1.04
N THR A 161 18.67 14.60 0.11
CA THR A 161 18.45 13.28 -0.48
C THR A 161 19.41 12.21 0.08
N SER A 162 19.97 12.40 1.29
CA SER A 162 20.92 11.44 1.88
C SER A 162 20.28 10.10 2.17
N GLU A 163 19.27 10.06 3.04
CA GLU A 163 18.68 8.85 3.59
C GLU A 163 17.15 8.88 3.56
N VAL A 164 16.53 7.70 3.54
CA VAL A 164 15.07 7.54 3.59
C VAL A 164 14.59 7.64 5.04
N TYR A 165 13.63 8.53 5.31
CA TYR A 165 13.00 8.75 6.63
C TYR A 165 13.96 9.17 7.76
N GLY A 166 15.06 9.84 7.41
CA GLY A 166 16.00 10.39 8.39
C GLY A 166 15.82 11.89 8.67
N GLY A 167 16.74 12.45 9.48
CA GLY A 167 16.93 13.90 9.66
C GLY A 167 15.80 14.76 10.22
N GLY A 168 14.71 14.19 10.73
CA GLY A 168 13.62 14.91 11.41
C GLY A 168 12.68 15.69 10.48
N GLN A 169 11.77 16.50 11.06
CA GLN A 169 10.70 17.16 10.29
C GLN A 169 11.21 18.15 9.24
N ASP A 170 12.29 18.89 9.53
CA ASP A 170 12.91 19.82 8.58
C ASP A 170 13.43 19.13 7.32
N LEU A 171 14.10 17.98 7.46
CA LEU A 171 14.56 17.19 6.31
C LEU A 171 13.36 16.59 5.58
N ARG A 172 12.40 16.05 6.35
CA ARG A 172 11.22 15.37 5.84
C ARG A 172 10.39 16.26 4.90
N ILE A 173 10.04 17.47 5.32
CA ILE A 173 9.26 18.39 4.49
C ILE A 173 10.01 18.77 3.20
N GLN A 174 11.33 18.90 3.24
CA GLN A 174 12.15 19.19 2.05
C GLN A 174 12.16 18.01 1.07
N GLN A 175 12.23 16.78 1.57
CA GLN A 175 12.11 15.58 0.74
C GLN A 175 10.71 15.50 0.08
N GLU A 176 9.65 15.80 0.82
CA GLU A 176 8.29 15.80 0.27
C GLU A 176 8.07 16.93 -0.75
N ILE A 177 8.70 18.10 -0.55
CA ILE A 177 8.75 19.17 -1.56
C ILE A 177 9.47 18.68 -2.82
N ILE A 178 10.63 18.02 -2.68
CA ILE A 178 11.35 17.44 -3.83
C ILE A 178 10.47 16.41 -4.55
N LEU A 179 9.88 15.46 -3.83
CA LEU A 179 9.06 14.41 -4.44
C LEU A 179 7.82 14.98 -5.13
N GLY A 180 7.03 15.80 -4.45
CA GLY A 180 5.78 16.35 -4.98
C GLY A 180 6.00 17.45 -6.02
N ILE A 181 6.60 18.56 -5.60
CA ILE A 181 6.81 19.75 -6.45
C ILE A 181 7.91 19.50 -7.49
N GLY A 182 9.07 18.99 -7.05
CA GLY A 182 10.17 18.66 -7.95
C GLY A 182 9.79 17.57 -8.96
N GLY A 183 9.01 16.58 -8.52
CA GLY A 183 8.53 15.50 -9.37
C GLY A 183 7.59 15.98 -10.47
N TRP A 184 6.63 16.85 -10.16
CA TRP A 184 5.78 17.46 -11.19
C TRP A 184 6.59 18.31 -12.18
N LYS A 185 7.53 19.12 -11.67
CA LYS A 185 8.42 19.92 -12.52
C LYS A 185 9.26 19.05 -13.47
N LEU A 186 9.67 17.86 -13.03
CA LEU A 186 10.37 16.90 -13.89
C LEU A 186 9.46 16.39 -15.02
N LEU A 187 8.22 16.01 -14.71
CA LEU A 187 7.25 15.60 -15.73
C LEU A 187 7.06 16.70 -16.79
N ARG A 188 6.92 17.96 -16.36
CA ARG A 188 6.82 19.11 -17.26
C ARG A 188 8.07 19.29 -18.12
N ALA A 189 9.27 19.17 -17.55
CA ALA A 189 10.52 19.27 -18.28
C ALA A 189 10.70 18.14 -19.32
N LEU A 190 10.13 16.96 -19.06
CA LEU A 190 10.11 15.81 -19.97
C LEU A 190 8.93 15.84 -20.95
N ASN A 191 8.07 16.86 -20.90
CA ASN A 191 6.82 16.97 -21.66
C ASN A 191 5.89 15.75 -21.47
N ILE A 192 5.85 15.21 -20.25
CA ILE A 192 4.93 14.14 -19.84
C ILE A 192 3.73 14.81 -19.16
N LYS A 193 2.53 14.56 -19.67
CA LYS A 193 1.29 15.14 -19.19
C LYS A 193 0.34 14.03 -18.73
N PRO A 194 0.48 13.54 -17.48
CA PRO A 194 -0.36 12.44 -17.02
C PRO A 194 -1.80 12.89 -16.82
N GLU A 195 -2.76 12.06 -17.23
CA GLU A 195 -4.16 12.25 -16.83
C GLU A 195 -4.34 11.89 -15.35
N VAL A 196 -3.57 10.92 -14.87
CA VAL A 196 -3.69 10.37 -13.52
C VAL A 196 -2.38 10.53 -12.75
N CYS A 197 -2.47 11.08 -11.52
CA CYS A 197 -1.39 11.07 -10.54
C CYS A 197 -1.79 10.15 -9.38
N HIS A 198 -1.01 9.11 -9.12
CA HIS A 198 -1.20 8.20 -8.00
C HIS A 198 -0.20 8.54 -6.90
N LEU A 199 -0.72 8.97 -5.76
CA LEU A 199 0.02 9.25 -4.54
C LEU A 199 0.05 7.98 -3.67
N ASN A 200 1.23 7.37 -3.56
CA ASN A 200 1.45 6.21 -2.70
C ASN A 200 1.85 6.68 -1.29
N GLU A 201 0.87 6.75 -0.39
CA GLU A 201 0.91 7.46 0.89
C GLU A 201 0.99 9.00 0.75
N GLY A 202 0.78 9.73 1.85
CA GLY A 202 0.72 11.20 1.89
C GLY A 202 2.03 11.92 1.51
N HIS A 203 3.15 11.22 1.40
CA HIS A 203 4.49 11.81 1.21
C HIS A 203 4.64 12.64 -0.08
N ALA A 204 3.81 12.37 -1.08
CA ALA A 204 3.83 13.10 -2.34
C ALA A 204 2.76 14.21 -2.41
N ALA A 205 2.01 14.50 -1.34
CA ALA A 205 0.80 15.30 -1.41
C ALA A 205 1.04 16.76 -1.89
N PHE A 206 2.24 17.31 -1.74
CA PHE A 206 2.56 18.61 -2.36
C PHE A 206 2.48 18.64 -3.89
N LEU A 207 2.47 17.48 -4.57
CA LEU A 207 2.13 17.34 -5.98
C LEU A 207 0.77 17.98 -6.31
N ILE A 208 -0.21 17.84 -5.42
CA ILE A 208 -1.57 18.38 -5.62
C ILE A 208 -1.50 19.89 -5.84
N LEU A 209 -0.70 20.57 -5.01
CA LEU A 209 -0.53 22.02 -5.09
C LEU A 209 0.16 22.43 -6.40
N GLU A 210 1.24 21.75 -6.79
CA GLU A 210 1.99 22.10 -8.01
C GLU A 210 1.19 21.78 -9.28
N ARG A 211 0.44 20.66 -9.31
CA ARG A 211 -0.42 20.29 -10.45
C ARG A 211 -1.56 21.29 -10.62
N ALA A 212 -2.25 21.66 -9.55
CA ALA A 212 -3.30 22.68 -9.58
C ALA A 212 -2.74 24.04 -10.01
N LYS A 213 -1.57 24.44 -9.48
CA LYS A 213 -0.89 25.66 -9.91
C LYS A 213 -0.54 25.67 -11.40
N ASP A 214 0.01 24.59 -11.92
CA ASP A 214 0.38 24.49 -13.33
C ASP A 214 -0.84 24.67 -14.23
N PHE A 215 -1.96 24.00 -13.91
CA PHE A 215 -3.24 24.19 -14.60
C PHE A 215 -3.75 25.63 -14.48
N MET A 216 -3.71 26.21 -13.27
CA MET A 216 -4.08 27.60 -12.99
C MET A 216 -3.35 28.58 -13.91
N LYS A 217 -2.03 28.43 -14.05
CA LYS A 217 -1.18 29.28 -14.91
C LYS A 217 -1.46 29.06 -16.40
N GLU A 218 -1.74 27.83 -16.82
CA GLU A 218 -2.04 27.52 -18.22
C GLU A 218 -3.42 28.06 -18.67
N THR A 219 -4.42 28.03 -17.79
CA THR A 219 -5.81 28.36 -18.17
C THR A 219 -6.30 29.72 -17.66
N GLY A 220 -5.60 30.34 -16.70
CA GLY A 220 -5.97 31.63 -16.10
C GLY A 220 -7.19 31.55 -15.18
N VAL A 221 -7.45 30.39 -14.57
CA VAL A 221 -8.52 30.21 -13.58
C VAL A 221 -7.98 30.45 -12.16
N THR A 222 -8.83 30.50 -11.13
CA THR A 222 -8.36 30.59 -9.74
C THR A 222 -7.76 29.26 -9.27
N PHE A 223 -6.93 29.27 -8.22
CA PHE A 223 -6.38 28.04 -7.65
C PHE A 223 -7.48 27.06 -7.22
N GLU A 224 -8.55 27.54 -6.57
CA GLU A 224 -9.69 26.71 -6.15
C GLU A 224 -10.34 26.00 -7.34
N SER A 225 -10.56 26.72 -8.45
CA SER A 225 -11.08 26.13 -9.69
C SER A 225 -10.10 25.12 -10.30
N ALA A 226 -8.79 25.42 -10.29
CA ALA A 226 -7.78 24.52 -10.81
C ALA A 226 -7.63 23.24 -9.96
N LEU A 227 -7.72 23.36 -8.64
CA LEU A 227 -7.75 22.23 -7.71
C LEU A 227 -8.99 21.37 -7.97
N SER A 228 -10.18 21.98 -8.11
CA SER A 228 -11.41 21.27 -8.48
C SER A 228 -11.27 20.49 -9.80
N VAL A 229 -10.57 21.03 -10.80
CA VAL A 229 -10.30 20.29 -12.06
C VAL A 229 -9.33 19.13 -11.84
N THR A 230 -8.15 19.43 -11.30
CA THR A 230 -7.02 18.49 -11.23
C THR A 230 -7.26 17.36 -10.23
N ARG A 231 -8.04 17.62 -9.18
CA ARG A 231 -8.45 16.64 -8.17
C ARG A 231 -9.04 15.37 -8.79
N ALA A 232 -9.87 15.50 -9.83
CA ALA A 232 -10.48 14.34 -10.50
C ALA A 232 -9.48 13.33 -11.06
N GLY A 233 -8.26 13.78 -11.37
CA GLY A 233 -7.17 12.94 -11.87
C GLY A 233 -6.15 12.55 -10.80
N ASN A 234 -6.40 12.81 -9.52
CA ASN A 234 -5.52 12.43 -8.41
C ASN A 234 -6.13 11.25 -7.64
N ILE A 235 -5.30 10.26 -7.31
CA ILE A 235 -5.67 9.08 -6.52
C ILE A 235 -4.75 8.99 -5.33
N PHE A 236 -5.31 8.81 -4.14
CA PHE A 236 -4.57 8.64 -2.90
C PHE A 236 -4.76 7.22 -2.35
N THR A 237 -3.67 6.46 -2.25
CA THR A 237 -3.65 5.18 -1.54
C THR A 237 -3.01 5.39 -0.16
N THR A 238 -3.74 5.08 0.91
CA THR A 238 -3.20 5.06 2.28
C THR A 238 -2.71 3.66 2.65
N HIS A 239 -1.54 3.58 3.30
CA HIS A 239 -0.95 2.35 3.84
C HIS A 239 -0.90 2.34 5.37
N THR A 240 -1.50 3.35 6.00
CA THR A 240 -1.37 3.66 7.42
C THR A 240 -2.64 3.30 8.18
N ALA A 241 -2.50 2.36 9.13
CA ALA A 241 -3.61 1.88 9.96
C ALA A 241 -3.84 2.71 11.26
N VAL A 242 -2.95 3.66 11.57
CA VAL A 242 -3.03 4.50 12.79
C VAL A 242 -2.70 5.96 12.47
N SER A 243 -3.48 6.90 13.01
CA SER A 243 -3.33 8.34 12.67
C SER A 243 -1.94 8.91 12.96
N ALA A 244 -1.27 8.43 14.01
CA ALA A 244 0.09 8.84 14.37
C ALA A 244 1.15 8.45 13.31
N GLY A 245 0.81 7.61 12.33
CA GLY A 245 1.68 7.23 11.23
C GLY A 245 1.74 8.24 10.07
N PHE A 246 0.82 9.22 10.03
CA PHE A 246 0.81 10.24 8.98
C PHE A 246 1.82 11.37 9.28
N ASP A 247 2.53 11.82 8.25
CA ASP A 247 3.37 13.02 8.34
C ASP A 247 2.50 14.24 8.67
N CYS A 248 2.84 14.93 9.75
CA CYS A 248 2.16 16.14 10.22
C CYS A 248 3.20 17.21 10.58
N PHE A 249 3.14 18.34 9.89
CA PHE A 249 4.10 19.43 10.04
C PHE A 249 3.55 20.55 10.92
N ASP A 250 4.40 21.08 11.80
CA ASP A 250 4.04 22.23 12.63
C ASP A 250 3.70 23.47 11.77
N PRO A 251 2.72 24.30 12.16
CA PRO A 251 2.37 25.51 11.40
C PRO A 251 3.56 26.46 11.16
N SER A 252 4.52 26.56 12.08
CA SER A 252 5.72 27.39 11.90
C SER A 252 6.66 26.85 10.82
N LEU A 253 6.75 25.52 10.68
CA LEU A 253 7.53 24.86 9.65
C LEU A 253 6.88 25.09 8.28
N MET A 254 5.56 24.92 8.20
CA MET A 254 4.79 25.22 7.00
C MET A 254 4.90 26.69 6.61
N TRP A 255 4.85 27.62 7.56
CA TRP A 255 5.05 29.05 7.29
C TRP A 255 6.38 29.30 6.59
N ARG A 256 7.47 28.75 7.14
CA ARG A 256 8.83 28.92 6.62
C ARG A 256 8.99 28.45 5.17
N PHE A 257 8.35 27.34 4.80
CA PHE A 257 8.50 26.76 3.46
C PHE A 257 7.43 27.20 2.46
N PHE A 258 6.22 27.51 2.92
CA PHE A 258 5.05 27.67 2.06
C PHE A 258 4.35 29.03 2.16
N ALA A 259 4.68 29.94 3.09
CA ALA A 259 3.99 31.23 3.16
C ALA A 259 4.18 32.07 1.87
N GLU A 260 5.41 32.16 1.37
CA GLU A 260 5.67 32.85 0.09
C GLU A 260 5.10 32.08 -1.11
N TYR A 261 5.10 30.74 -1.05
CA TYR A 261 4.55 29.90 -2.11
C TYR A 261 3.03 30.09 -2.21
N ALA A 262 2.31 30.03 -1.10
CA ALA A 262 0.87 30.28 -1.06
C ALA A 262 0.52 31.63 -1.70
N LYS A 263 1.19 32.70 -1.26
CA LYS A 263 0.93 34.05 -1.74
C LYS A 263 1.29 34.26 -3.21
N ASN A 264 2.51 33.90 -3.60
CA ASN A 264 3.06 34.31 -4.90
C ASN A 264 2.83 33.28 -6.00
N GLU A 265 2.66 32.00 -5.65
CA GLU A 265 2.54 30.91 -6.61
C GLU A 265 1.10 30.38 -6.71
N LEU A 266 0.33 30.40 -5.61
CA LEU A 266 -1.05 29.89 -5.58
C LEU A 266 -2.11 31.01 -5.52
N ASP A 267 -1.73 32.25 -5.27
CA ASP A 267 -2.65 33.37 -5.01
C ASP A 267 -3.61 33.08 -3.85
N LEU A 268 -3.08 32.51 -2.76
CA LEU A 268 -3.81 32.16 -1.53
C LEU A 268 -3.23 32.86 -0.30
N HIS A 269 -4.09 33.13 0.68
CA HIS A 269 -3.64 33.38 2.04
C HIS A 269 -3.03 32.10 2.64
N PHE A 270 -2.05 32.25 3.54
CA PHE A 270 -1.40 31.10 4.17
C PHE A 270 -2.38 30.20 4.92
N ASP A 271 -3.38 30.78 5.58
CA ASP A 271 -4.41 30.00 6.28
C ASP A 271 -5.32 29.20 5.34
N GLU A 272 -5.57 29.69 4.12
CA GLU A 272 -6.32 28.93 3.11
C GLU A 272 -5.53 27.71 2.64
N LEU A 273 -4.20 27.86 2.48
CA LEU A 273 -3.33 26.71 2.24
C LEU A 273 -3.39 25.74 3.43
N MET A 274 -3.20 26.24 4.66
CA MET A 274 -3.20 25.39 5.86
C MET A 274 -4.52 24.62 6.04
N ALA A 275 -5.65 25.21 5.70
CA ALA A 275 -6.96 24.56 5.74
C ALA A 275 -7.02 23.26 4.92
N LEU A 276 -6.23 23.14 3.84
CA LEU A 276 -6.18 21.91 3.04
C LEU A 276 -5.57 20.72 3.80
N GLY A 277 -4.73 20.97 4.81
CA GLY A 277 -4.07 19.95 5.62
C GLY A 277 -4.64 19.81 7.03
N ARG A 278 -5.79 20.43 7.35
CA ARG A 278 -6.41 20.41 8.68
C ARG A 278 -7.75 19.69 8.67
N GLU A 279 -8.06 19.03 9.78
CA GLU A 279 -9.39 18.48 10.04
C GLU A 279 -10.36 19.61 10.39
N ASN A 280 -9.93 20.57 11.22
CA ASN A 280 -10.68 21.79 11.49
C ASN A 280 -9.97 23.02 10.89
N PRO A 281 -10.45 23.55 9.75
CA PRO A 281 -9.87 24.74 9.10
C PRO A 281 -9.72 25.97 10.01
N LEU A 282 -10.55 26.09 11.05
CA LEU A 282 -10.57 27.22 11.98
C LEU A 282 -9.62 27.03 13.17
N ASN A 283 -9.01 25.85 13.33
CA ASN A 283 -8.05 25.59 14.39
C ASN A 283 -6.61 25.95 13.94
N PHE A 284 -6.20 27.19 14.19
CA PHE A 284 -4.90 27.69 13.72
C PHE A 284 -3.67 27.04 14.38
N SER A 285 -3.83 26.30 15.48
CA SER A 285 -2.75 25.53 16.11
C SER A 285 -2.62 24.10 15.57
N GLU A 286 -3.59 23.63 14.78
CA GLU A 286 -3.53 22.32 14.16
C GLU A 286 -2.41 22.28 13.10
N GLY A 287 -1.59 21.23 13.19
CA GLY A 287 -0.53 20.96 12.22
C GLY A 287 -1.08 20.62 10.84
N PHE A 288 -0.20 20.64 9.85
CA PHE A 288 -0.53 20.32 8.47
C PHE A 288 -0.32 18.83 8.21
N ASN A 289 -1.43 18.08 8.17
CA ASN A 289 -1.43 16.65 7.94
C ASN A 289 -1.44 16.34 6.43
N MET A 290 -0.45 15.58 5.99
CA MET A 290 -0.25 15.29 4.57
C MET A 290 -1.29 14.32 3.99
N ALA A 291 -1.86 13.43 4.82
CA ALA A 291 -2.98 12.58 4.39
C ALA A 291 -4.26 13.40 4.16
N LEU A 292 -4.48 14.46 4.95
CA LEU A 292 -5.61 15.35 4.75
C LEU A 292 -5.47 16.16 3.45
N LEU A 293 -4.27 16.69 3.17
CA LEU A 293 -3.98 17.30 1.86
C LEU A 293 -4.25 16.29 0.73
N ALA A 294 -3.79 15.04 0.89
CA ALA A 294 -3.99 14.00 -0.11
C ALA A 294 -5.47 13.69 -0.36
N ILE A 295 -6.29 13.57 0.69
CA ILE A 295 -7.74 13.33 0.58
C ILE A 295 -8.44 14.53 -0.08
N HIS A 296 -8.21 15.74 0.41
CA HIS A 296 -8.82 16.96 -0.13
C HIS A 296 -8.40 17.25 -1.58
N GLY A 297 -7.23 16.77 -1.99
CA GLY A 297 -6.72 16.93 -3.35
C GLY A 297 -6.97 15.77 -4.30
N SER A 298 -7.63 14.69 -3.86
CA SER A 298 -7.84 13.47 -4.67
C SER A 298 -9.30 13.18 -4.98
N GLY A 299 -9.58 12.72 -6.19
CA GLY A 299 -10.89 12.32 -6.69
C GLY A 299 -11.25 10.89 -6.32
N ALA A 300 -10.28 10.12 -5.82
CA ALA A 300 -10.51 8.80 -5.24
C ALA A 300 -9.50 8.50 -4.13
N VAL A 301 -9.94 7.76 -3.11
CA VAL A 301 -9.13 7.34 -1.95
C VAL A 301 -9.33 5.84 -1.71
N ASN A 302 -8.25 5.11 -1.42
CA ASN A 302 -8.36 3.69 -1.10
C ASN A 302 -7.36 3.20 -0.04
N GLY A 303 -7.78 2.17 0.70
CA GLY A 303 -6.91 1.33 1.50
C GLY A 303 -6.33 0.15 0.71
N VAL A 304 -5.54 -0.69 1.39
CA VAL A 304 -4.67 -1.70 0.75
C VAL A 304 -5.03 -3.16 1.09
N SER A 305 -6.13 -3.35 1.79
CA SER A 305 -6.85 -4.59 2.04
C SER A 305 -8.30 -4.24 2.40
N ARG A 306 -9.21 -5.22 2.39
CA ARG A 306 -10.62 -5.01 2.75
C ARG A 306 -10.77 -4.53 4.19
N LEU A 307 -10.07 -5.17 5.14
CA LEU A 307 -10.09 -4.75 6.54
C LEU A 307 -9.53 -3.33 6.69
N HIS A 308 -8.43 -3.02 6.01
CA HIS A 308 -7.84 -1.69 6.05
C HIS A 308 -8.75 -0.62 5.43
N GLY A 309 -9.57 -0.96 4.43
CA GLY A 309 -10.63 -0.07 3.94
C GLY A 309 -11.58 0.34 5.07
N THR A 310 -12.03 -0.61 5.88
CA THR A 310 -12.88 -0.34 7.06
C THR A 310 -12.14 0.50 8.11
N VAL A 311 -10.90 0.16 8.44
CA VAL A 311 -10.06 0.94 9.38
C VAL A 311 -9.88 2.38 8.87
N SER A 312 -9.59 2.55 7.58
CA SER A 312 -9.39 3.88 6.98
C SER A 312 -10.67 4.73 7.01
N ARG A 313 -11.85 4.12 6.81
CA ARG A 313 -13.13 4.84 6.98
C ARG A 313 -13.32 5.36 8.40
N GLN A 314 -12.93 4.58 9.41
CA GLN A 314 -12.93 5.04 10.80
C GLN A 314 -11.92 6.16 11.04
N LEU A 315 -10.70 6.04 10.51
CA LEU A 315 -9.64 7.05 10.66
C LEU A 315 -10.05 8.41 10.09
N PHE A 316 -10.75 8.42 8.95
CA PHE A 316 -11.12 9.65 8.25
C PHE A 316 -12.57 10.09 8.48
N ARG A 317 -13.30 9.43 9.38
CA ARG A 317 -14.73 9.71 9.62
C ARG A 317 -15.02 11.18 9.96
N ASN A 318 -14.10 11.85 10.64
CA ASN A 318 -14.31 13.22 11.10
C ASN A 318 -14.32 14.22 9.93
N LEU A 319 -13.75 13.86 8.77
CA LEU A 319 -13.85 14.66 7.53
C LEU A 319 -15.24 14.60 6.89
N PHE A 320 -16.06 13.62 7.30
CA PHE A 320 -17.40 13.37 6.75
C PHE A 320 -18.43 13.37 7.87
N PRO A 321 -18.60 14.50 8.59
CA PRO A 321 -19.51 14.57 9.74
C PRO A 321 -20.93 14.18 9.33
N ARG A 322 -21.61 13.41 10.20
CA ARG A 322 -22.98 12.90 10.01
C ARG A 322 -23.18 11.92 8.84
N TRP A 323 -22.12 11.53 8.11
CA TRP A 323 -22.20 10.43 7.15
C TRP A 323 -22.10 9.08 7.85
N PRO A 324 -22.84 8.05 7.39
CA PRO A 324 -22.64 6.68 7.86
C PRO A 324 -21.21 6.22 7.54
N ILE A 325 -20.57 5.55 8.50
CA ILE A 325 -19.16 5.11 8.36
C ILE A 325 -18.97 4.23 7.11
N ALA A 326 -19.98 3.44 6.73
CA ALA A 326 -19.94 2.61 5.53
C ALA A 326 -19.87 3.42 4.22
N GLU A 327 -20.33 4.68 4.23
CA GLU A 327 -20.35 5.60 3.08
C GLU A 327 -19.18 6.60 3.08
N VAL A 328 -18.31 6.58 4.10
CA VAL A 328 -17.05 7.32 4.05
C VAL A 328 -16.27 6.86 2.80
N PRO A 329 -15.82 7.78 1.90
CA PRO A 329 -15.47 7.48 0.52
C PRO A 329 -14.05 6.94 0.37
N VAL A 330 -13.76 5.88 1.14
CA VAL A 330 -12.50 5.13 1.10
C VAL A 330 -12.79 3.73 0.60
N GLY A 331 -12.32 3.41 -0.60
CA GLY A 331 -12.38 2.07 -1.17
C GLY A 331 -11.24 1.19 -0.67
N HIS A 332 -11.00 0.08 -1.38
CA HIS A 332 -9.78 -0.70 -1.20
C HIS A 332 -9.34 -1.33 -2.53
N VAL A 333 -8.03 -1.46 -2.70
CA VAL A 333 -7.42 -2.37 -3.66
C VAL A 333 -6.44 -3.22 -2.88
N THR A 334 -6.73 -4.52 -2.72
CA THR A 334 -5.83 -5.38 -1.96
C THR A 334 -4.47 -5.48 -2.68
N ASN A 335 -3.39 -5.29 -1.94
CA ASN A 335 -2.04 -5.48 -2.49
C ASN A 335 -1.84 -6.88 -3.07
N GLY A 336 -0.86 -6.97 -3.95
CA GLY A 336 -0.33 -8.22 -4.47
C GLY A 336 1.17 -8.10 -4.68
N VAL A 337 1.81 -9.22 -5.01
CA VAL A 337 3.25 -9.31 -5.27
C VAL A 337 3.54 -9.76 -6.69
N HIS A 338 4.67 -9.33 -7.24
CA HIS A 338 5.07 -9.69 -8.60
C HIS A 338 5.61 -11.13 -8.60
N MET A 339 4.76 -12.10 -8.89
CA MET A 339 5.10 -13.52 -8.79
C MET A 339 6.44 -13.89 -9.45
N PRO A 340 6.78 -13.43 -10.68
CA PRO A 340 8.08 -13.71 -11.30
C PRO A 340 9.30 -13.12 -10.58
N ALA A 341 9.13 -12.13 -9.70
CA ALA A 341 10.22 -11.58 -8.90
C ALA A 341 10.48 -12.38 -7.62
N TRP A 342 9.54 -13.25 -7.23
CA TRP A 342 9.59 -13.97 -5.95
C TRP A 342 9.54 -15.49 -6.11
N ASP A 343 9.26 -16.03 -7.30
CA ASP A 343 9.27 -17.48 -7.55
C ASP A 343 10.70 -18.03 -7.65
N SER A 344 10.92 -19.23 -7.10
CA SER A 344 12.16 -19.98 -7.27
C SER A 344 12.22 -20.58 -8.68
N GLU A 345 13.42 -21.00 -9.10
CA GLU A 345 13.55 -21.74 -10.38
C GLU A 345 12.71 -23.03 -10.39
N PHE A 346 12.55 -23.67 -9.22
CA PHE A 346 11.73 -24.86 -9.05
C PHE A 346 10.25 -24.54 -9.20
N ALA A 347 9.79 -23.46 -8.58
CA ALA A 347 8.42 -23.00 -8.69
C ALA A 347 8.11 -22.59 -10.14
N ASP A 348 8.98 -21.78 -10.77
CA ASP A 348 8.81 -21.35 -12.16
C ASP A 348 8.70 -22.55 -13.10
N ARG A 349 9.47 -23.62 -12.90
CA ARG A 349 9.35 -24.86 -13.67
C ARG A 349 7.98 -25.51 -13.54
N ILE A 350 7.48 -25.68 -12.32
CA ILE A 350 6.16 -26.29 -12.06
C ILE A 350 5.05 -25.45 -12.69
N TRP A 351 5.06 -24.15 -12.44
CA TRP A 351 4.06 -23.25 -12.99
C TRP A 351 4.16 -23.12 -14.51
N THR A 352 5.36 -23.15 -15.09
CA THR A 352 5.54 -23.14 -16.55
C THR A 352 5.01 -24.42 -17.19
N LYS A 353 5.28 -25.59 -16.58
CA LYS A 353 4.75 -26.88 -17.06
C LYS A 353 3.22 -26.91 -17.01
N ALA A 354 2.62 -26.35 -15.95
CA ALA A 354 1.18 -26.35 -15.77
C ALA A 354 0.46 -25.27 -16.61
N CYS A 355 0.97 -24.03 -16.61
CA CYS A 355 0.25 -22.84 -17.08
C CYS A 355 0.93 -22.14 -18.27
N GLY A 356 2.13 -22.56 -18.67
CA GLY A 356 2.96 -21.86 -19.65
C GLY A 356 3.82 -20.74 -19.06
N LYS A 357 4.81 -20.27 -19.84
CA LYS A 357 5.79 -19.28 -19.38
C LYS A 357 5.20 -17.87 -19.23
N GLU A 358 4.16 -17.56 -20.00
CA GLU A 358 3.52 -16.24 -20.08
C GLU A 358 2.35 -16.07 -19.10
N ARG A 359 2.11 -17.05 -18.22
CA ARG A 359 0.98 -17.15 -17.26
C ARG A 359 0.69 -15.88 -16.42
N TRP A 360 1.70 -15.04 -16.19
CA TRP A 360 1.59 -13.83 -15.36
C TRP A 360 1.43 -12.53 -16.16
N ARG A 361 1.46 -12.57 -17.50
CA ARG A 361 1.47 -11.37 -18.36
C ARG A 361 0.09 -10.94 -18.89
N GLY A 362 -0.95 -11.75 -18.66
CA GLY A 362 -2.28 -11.50 -19.17
C GLY A 362 -3.34 -11.70 -18.10
N ASP A 363 -4.51 -12.19 -18.52
CA ASP A 363 -5.53 -12.63 -17.61
C ASP A 363 -5.07 -13.88 -16.82
N LEU A 364 -5.48 -13.97 -15.56
CA LEU A 364 -5.12 -15.06 -14.66
C LEU A 364 -6.18 -16.18 -14.65
N THR A 365 -7.16 -16.11 -15.56
CA THR A 365 -8.18 -17.13 -15.70
C THR A 365 -7.56 -18.49 -15.97
N HIS A 366 -8.07 -19.53 -15.31
CA HIS A 366 -7.66 -20.93 -15.45
C HIS A 366 -6.29 -21.30 -14.85
N VAL A 367 -5.49 -20.34 -14.38
CA VAL A 367 -4.24 -20.62 -13.66
C VAL A 367 -4.52 -21.51 -12.44
N GLU A 368 -5.63 -21.28 -11.76
CA GLU A 368 -6.09 -22.08 -10.62
C GLU A 368 -6.43 -23.54 -11.01
N LYS A 369 -6.97 -23.77 -12.22
CA LYS A 369 -7.34 -25.11 -12.68
C LYS A 369 -6.11 -25.94 -13.05
N HIS A 370 -5.14 -25.31 -13.71
CA HIS A 370 -3.96 -26.01 -14.19
C HIS A 370 -3.01 -26.41 -13.05
N ILE A 371 -2.77 -25.52 -12.07
CA ILE A 371 -1.92 -25.85 -10.92
C ILE A 371 -2.51 -26.96 -10.05
N PHE A 372 -3.85 -27.05 -9.98
CA PHE A 372 -4.52 -28.10 -9.23
C PHE A 372 -4.18 -29.52 -9.74
N GLY A 373 -3.83 -29.67 -11.02
CA GLY A 373 -3.49 -30.96 -11.64
C GLY A 373 -2.05 -31.45 -11.43
N VAL A 374 -1.17 -30.68 -10.79
CA VAL A 374 0.22 -31.11 -10.49
C VAL A 374 0.21 -32.29 -9.51
N SER A 375 1.09 -33.29 -9.60
CA SER A 375 1.07 -34.41 -8.65
C SER A 375 1.58 -34.00 -7.25
N ASP A 376 1.18 -34.72 -6.19
CA ASP A 376 1.71 -34.46 -4.84
C ASP A 376 3.23 -34.71 -4.76
N ALA A 377 3.73 -35.67 -5.54
CA ALA A 377 5.17 -35.94 -5.66
C ALA A 377 5.93 -34.75 -6.28
N ASP A 378 5.43 -34.16 -7.38
CA ASP A 378 6.06 -32.99 -8.02
C ASP A 378 6.05 -31.78 -7.06
N LEU A 379 4.94 -31.59 -6.34
CA LEU A 379 4.75 -30.55 -5.32
C LEU A 379 5.69 -30.73 -4.12
N TRP A 380 5.83 -31.94 -3.60
CA TRP A 380 6.72 -32.22 -2.48
C TRP A 380 8.19 -32.10 -2.88
N GLN A 381 8.56 -32.54 -4.09
CA GLN A 381 9.90 -32.36 -4.62
C GLN A 381 10.28 -30.88 -4.74
N LEU A 382 9.38 -30.05 -5.25
CA LEU A 382 9.53 -28.58 -5.27
C LEU A 382 9.91 -28.03 -3.88
N ARG A 383 9.21 -28.48 -2.82
CA ARG A 383 9.48 -28.04 -1.45
C ARG A 383 10.81 -28.54 -0.91
N ASN A 384 11.15 -29.80 -1.17
CA ASN A 384 12.44 -30.36 -0.76
C ASN A 384 13.61 -29.63 -1.40
N ASP A 385 13.55 -29.37 -2.71
CA ASP A 385 14.59 -28.64 -3.44
C ASP A 385 14.74 -27.20 -2.92
N SER A 386 13.60 -26.50 -2.74
CA SER A 386 13.59 -25.11 -2.25
C SER A 386 14.12 -24.99 -0.83
N ARG A 387 13.74 -25.90 0.07
CA ARG A 387 14.23 -25.96 1.45
C ARG A 387 15.71 -26.28 1.51
N ASN A 388 16.19 -27.23 0.72
CA ASN A 388 17.62 -27.56 0.65
C ASN A 388 18.45 -26.35 0.19
N GLN A 389 17.97 -25.60 -0.80
CA GLN A 389 18.62 -24.35 -1.22
C GLN A 389 18.67 -23.33 -0.08
N LEU A 390 17.57 -23.12 0.65
CA LEU A 390 17.55 -22.20 1.79
C LEU A 390 18.49 -22.64 2.91
N VAL A 391 18.54 -23.94 3.25
CA VAL A 391 19.47 -24.45 4.27
C VAL A 391 20.92 -24.12 3.88
N ASN A 392 21.30 -24.38 2.63
CA ASN A 392 22.65 -24.06 2.15
C ASN A 392 22.93 -22.55 2.22
N TYR A 393 21.97 -21.72 1.83
CA TYR A 393 22.08 -20.26 1.92
C TYR A 393 22.22 -19.77 3.37
N VAL A 394 21.41 -20.29 4.29
CA VAL A 394 21.48 -19.96 5.73
C VAL A 394 22.86 -20.32 6.29
N ARG A 395 23.38 -21.52 5.99
CA ARG A 395 24.71 -21.96 6.43
C ARG A 395 25.81 -21.00 5.96
N GLN A 396 25.80 -20.65 4.66
CA GLN A 396 26.77 -19.72 4.09
C GLN A 396 26.65 -18.31 4.71
N ARG A 397 25.42 -17.81 4.89
CA ARG A 397 25.17 -16.48 5.46
C ARG A 397 25.56 -16.41 6.93
N PHE A 398 25.25 -17.46 7.69
CA PHE A 398 25.63 -17.60 9.10
C PHE A 398 27.16 -17.66 9.27
N GLU A 399 27.86 -18.41 8.41
CA GLU A 399 29.32 -18.44 8.39
C GLU A 399 29.89 -17.03 8.15
N ASN A 400 29.40 -16.33 7.12
CA ASN A 400 29.84 -14.98 6.78
C ASN A 400 29.58 -13.95 7.90
N GLN A 401 28.42 -14.03 8.56
CA GLN A 401 28.09 -13.16 9.69
C GLN A 401 28.96 -13.45 10.92
N SER A 402 29.32 -14.72 11.12
CA SER A 402 30.20 -15.16 12.21
C SER A 402 31.66 -14.75 12.02
N LEU A 403 32.11 -14.50 10.78
CA LEU A 403 33.45 -13.95 10.51
C LEU A 403 33.60 -12.50 10.98
N VAL A 404 32.51 -11.76 10.97
CA VAL A 404 32.48 -10.33 11.34
C VAL A 404 32.29 -10.17 12.86
N SER A 405 31.76 -11.18 13.55
CA SER A 405 31.62 -11.19 15.01
C SER A 405 32.90 -11.71 15.69
N THR A 406 33.27 -11.14 16.84
CA THR A 406 34.50 -11.47 17.58
C THR A 406 34.48 -12.86 18.26
N GLU A 407 33.47 -13.70 18.04
CA GLU A 407 33.39 -15.09 18.55
C GLU A 407 34.13 -16.11 17.67
N GLY A 408 34.96 -15.59 16.74
CA GLY A 408 35.70 -16.29 15.70
C GLY A 408 36.44 -17.56 16.15
N SER A 409 35.76 -18.70 15.98
CA SER A 409 36.27 -20.02 15.57
C SER A 409 35.23 -21.11 15.85
N ASN A 410 34.56 -21.06 17.01
CA ASN A 410 33.60 -22.09 17.43
C ASN A 410 32.27 -22.03 16.66
N LEU A 411 31.68 -20.85 16.47
CA LEU A 411 30.45 -20.70 15.66
C LEU A 411 30.68 -21.06 14.18
N MET A 412 31.87 -20.77 13.66
CA MET A 412 32.24 -21.11 12.29
C MET A 412 32.26 -22.63 12.07
N ALA A 413 32.81 -23.38 13.03
CA ALA A 413 32.79 -24.84 12.98
C ALA A 413 31.36 -25.41 12.98
N MET A 414 30.42 -24.73 13.65
CA MET A 414 29.01 -25.13 13.72
C MET A 414 28.22 -24.81 12.46
N ALA A 415 28.69 -23.91 11.58
CA ALA A 415 27.93 -23.48 10.40
C ALA A 415 27.50 -24.64 9.49
N LYS A 416 28.29 -25.71 9.40
CA LYS A 416 27.95 -26.92 8.62
C LYS A 416 26.82 -27.75 9.23
N ASP A 417 26.62 -27.64 10.54
CA ASP A 417 25.61 -28.36 11.31
C ASP A 417 24.32 -27.53 11.50
N VAL A 418 24.29 -26.28 11.02
CA VAL A 418 23.11 -25.42 11.11
C VAL A 418 22.05 -25.93 10.13
N PHE A 419 20.87 -26.23 10.66
CA PHE A 419 19.68 -26.69 9.93
C PHE A 419 19.86 -28.05 9.22
N ASP A 420 18.75 -28.73 8.97
CA ASP A 420 18.68 -29.97 8.19
C ASP A 420 17.65 -29.80 7.06
N PRO A 421 17.99 -30.14 5.80
CA PRO A 421 17.05 -30.06 4.69
C PRO A 421 15.83 -30.98 4.81
N ASN A 422 15.78 -31.90 5.78
CA ASN A 422 14.64 -32.77 6.07
C ASN A 422 13.74 -32.28 7.22
N THR A 423 14.14 -31.21 7.92
CA THR A 423 13.41 -30.61 9.05
C THR A 423 12.42 -29.54 8.59
N LEU A 424 11.26 -29.43 9.26
CA LEU A 424 10.28 -28.37 9.00
C LEU A 424 10.91 -27.00 9.23
N THR A 425 10.90 -26.14 8.19
CA THR A 425 11.52 -24.81 8.25
C THR A 425 10.48 -23.69 8.37
N LEU A 426 10.48 -23.01 9.51
CA LEU A 426 9.68 -21.83 9.76
C LEU A 426 10.43 -20.56 9.35
N GLY A 427 9.74 -19.61 8.73
CA GLY A 427 10.27 -18.30 8.36
C GLY A 427 9.52 -17.16 9.05
N PHE A 428 10.28 -16.21 9.60
CA PHE A 428 9.77 -14.93 10.09
C PHE A 428 10.70 -13.81 9.61
N ALA A 429 10.23 -12.95 8.68
CA ALA A 429 10.98 -11.76 8.29
C ALA A 429 10.13 -10.51 8.12
N ARG A 430 10.30 -9.53 9.01
CA ARG A 430 9.55 -8.26 9.02
C ARG A 430 10.36 -7.15 9.69
N ARG A 431 9.88 -5.90 9.60
CA ARG A 431 10.37 -4.80 10.46
C ARG A 431 10.12 -5.16 11.93
N PHE A 432 11.13 -4.98 12.78
CA PHE A 432 11.02 -5.23 14.21
C PHE A 432 10.39 -3.99 14.85
N VAL A 433 9.10 -4.07 15.15
CA VAL A 433 8.33 -3.04 15.86
C VAL A 433 7.29 -3.73 16.76
N PRO A 434 6.89 -3.13 17.89
CA PRO A 434 6.08 -3.81 18.91
C PRO A 434 4.79 -4.42 18.38
N TYR A 435 4.05 -3.71 17.53
CA TYR A 435 2.76 -4.19 17.04
C TYR A 435 2.87 -5.42 16.12
N LYS A 436 4.03 -5.68 15.52
CA LYS A 436 4.26 -6.89 14.70
C LYS A 436 4.54 -8.13 15.55
N ARG A 437 4.70 -7.95 16.86
CA ARG A 437 5.01 -8.97 17.87
C ARG A 437 6.03 -10.01 17.38
N PRO A 438 7.22 -9.59 16.92
CA PRO A 438 8.26 -10.52 16.45
C PRO A 438 8.74 -11.49 17.53
N ASN A 439 8.45 -11.20 18.81
CA ASN A 439 8.87 -11.99 19.96
C ASN A 439 7.71 -12.81 20.55
N LEU A 440 6.58 -12.98 19.85
CA LEU A 440 5.46 -13.79 20.38
C LEU A 440 5.87 -15.24 20.65
N LEU A 441 6.79 -15.80 19.84
CA LEU A 441 7.39 -17.12 20.11
C LEU A 441 8.31 -17.12 21.34
N LEU A 442 8.84 -15.99 21.77
CA LEU A 442 9.71 -15.92 22.96
C LEU A 442 8.91 -15.82 24.28
N TYR A 443 7.58 -15.88 24.24
CA TYR A 443 6.74 -15.81 25.44
C TYR A 443 6.92 -17.03 26.35
N ASP A 444 7.04 -18.23 25.77
CA ASP A 444 7.42 -19.48 26.45
C ASP A 444 8.68 -20.06 25.80
N LYS A 445 9.84 -19.63 26.30
CA LYS A 445 11.15 -19.99 25.74
C LYS A 445 11.43 -21.48 25.88
N GLU A 446 11.06 -22.08 27.00
CA GLU A 446 11.24 -23.49 27.27
C GLU A 446 10.40 -24.36 26.31
N ARG A 447 9.17 -23.95 26.02
CA ARG A 447 8.31 -24.62 25.02
C ARG A 447 8.87 -24.46 23.62
N LEU A 448 9.38 -23.29 23.26
CA LEU A 448 10.09 -23.10 22.00
C LEU A 448 11.26 -24.07 21.85
N VAL A 449 12.10 -24.19 22.89
CA VAL A 449 13.25 -25.10 22.87
C VAL A 449 12.78 -26.55 22.70
N ARG A 450 11.76 -26.99 23.44
CA ARG A 450 11.20 -28.35 23.29
C ARG A 450 10.69 -28.62 21.88
N LEU A 451 10.03 -27.64 21.26
CA LEU A 451 9.54 -27.75 19.87
C LEU A 451 10.70 -27.89 18.88
N LEU A 452 11.72 -27.03 19.01
CA LEU A 452 12.87 -27.00 18.12
C LEU A 452 13.70 -28.28 18.21
N THR A 453 13.93 -28.79 19.42
CA THR A 453 14.82 -29.93 19.69
C THR A 453 14.08 -31.26 19.84
N ASN A 454 12.84 -31.35 19.38
CA ASN A 454 12.11 -32.61 19.41
C ASN A 454 12.85 -33.68 18.57
N PRO A 455 13.17 -34.87 19.13
CA PRO A 455 13.97 -35.87 18.42
C PRO A 455 13.23 -36.56 17.28
N GLU A 456 11.90 -36.61 17.32
CA GLU A 456 11.07 -37.26 16.29
C GLU A 456 10.57 -36.25 15.26
N HIS A 457 10.13 -35.07 15.72
CA HIS A 457 9.54 -34.01 14.90
C HIS A 457 10.24 -32.67 15.12
N PRO A 458 11.54 -32.54 14.77
CA PRO A 458 12.30 -31.32 15.01
C PRO A 458 11.72 -30.14 14.22
N VAL A 459 12.03 -28.92 14.67
CA VAL A 459 11.65 -27.71 13.95
C VAL A 459 12.87 -26.79 13.85
N GLN A 460 12.98 -26.06 12.74
CA GLN A 460 13.97 -25.00 12.60
C GLN A 460 13.32 -23.68 12.20
N LEU A 461 13.90 -22.56 12.63
CA LEU A 461 13.34 -21.23 12.48
C LEU A 461 14.41 -20.24 12.00
N VAL A 462 14.13 -19.57 10.88
CA VAL A 462 14.92 -18.42 10.44
C VAL A 462 14.18 -17.12 10.76
N VAL A 463 14.84 -16.24 11.50
CA VAL A 463 14.35 -14.92 11.90
C VAL A 463 15.19 -13.85 11.20
N ALA A 464 14.55 -12.85 10.61
CA ALA A 464 15.26 -11.74 9.97
C ALA A 464 14.48 -10.43 10.08
N GLY A 465 15.17 -9.29 10.14
CA GLY A 465 14.49 -8.01 10.16
C GLY A 465 15.33 -6.88 10.72
N LYS A 466 14.87 -5.65 10.45
CA LYS A 466 15.50 -4.41 10.90
C LYS A 466 14.58 -3.68 11.87
N ALA A 467 15.12 -3.18 12.97
CA ALA A 467 14.46 -2.20 13.83
C ALA A 467 14.73 -0.78 13.29
N PRO A 468 13.82 0.19 13.47
CA PRO A 468 14.13 1.59 13.19
C PRO A 468 15.43 2.03 13.91
N PRO A 469 16.34 2.78 13.24
CA PRO A 469 17.69 2.99 13.72
C PRO A 469 17.76 3.84 15.00
N TYR A 470 16.72 4.61 15.30
CA TYR A 470 16.63 5.48 16.48
C TYR A 470 15.61 4.99 17.53
N ASP A 471 15.03 3.80 17.33
CA ASP A 471 14.05 3.20 18.25
C ASP A 471 14.70 2.08 19.08
N GLU A 472 15.13 2.44 20.30
CA GLU A 472 15.77 1.48 21.22
C GLU A 472 14.82 0.37 21.69
N ALA A 473 13.53 0.65 21.83
CA ALA A 473 12.54 -0.37 22.21
C ALA A 473 12.42 -1.44 21.12
N SER A 474 12.39 -1.02 19.85
CA SER A 474 12.39 -1.94 18.71
C SER A 474 13.71 -2.70 18.55
N LYS A 475 14.87 -2.09 18.85
CA LYS A 475 16.17 -2.80 18.85
C LYS A 475 16.25 -3.85 19.94
N ASP A 476 15.63 -3.62 21.10
CA ASP A 476 15.60 -4.60 22.18
C ASP A 476 14.88 -5.90 21.77
N LEU A 477 13.88 -5.82 20.90
CA LEU A 477 13.22 -7.01 20.36
C LEU A 477 14.21 -7.94 19.62
N ILE A 478 15.14 -7.38 18.85
CA ILE A 478 16.21 -8.15 18.17
C ILE A 478 17.17 -8.74 19.21
N ARG A 479 17.56 -7.92 20.19
CA ARG A 479 18.47 -8.33 21.27
C ARG A 479 17.95 -9.57 22.01
N GLN A 480 16.66 -9.61 22.32
CA GLN A 480 16.01 -10.74 22.98
C GLN A 480 16.12 -12.05 22.17
N TRP A 481 15.99 -12.01 20.85
CA TRP A 481 16.19 -13.19 19.99
C TRP A 481 17.63 -13.68 20.03
N VAL A 482 18.60 -12.77 19.89
CA VAL A 482 20.03 -13.14 19.92
C VAL A 482 20.39 -13.75 21.28
N GLN A 483 19.93 -13.14 22.38
CA GLN A 483 20.14 -13.66 23.73
C GLN A 483 19.49 -15.03 23.93
N PHE A 484 18.27 -15.25 23.41
CA PHE A 484 17.62 -16.56 23.46
C PHE A 484 18.45 -17.64 22.75
N ILE A 485 18.91 -17.36 21.52
CA ILE A 485 19.71 -18.31 20.74
C ILE A 485 21.01 -18.67 21.49
N GLN A 486 21.68 -17.67 22.04
CA GLN A 486 22.91 -17.83 22.84
C GLN A 486 22.66 -18.63 24.12
N GLN A 487 21.66 -18.23 24.92
CA GLN A 487 21.40 -18.79 26.25
C GLN A 487 21.03 -20.27 26.19
N TYR A 488 20.19 -20.68 25.23
CA TYR A 488 19.75 -22.07 25.10
C TYR A 488 20.60 -22.89 24.12
N ASN A 489 21.62 -22.29 23.51
CA ASN A 489 22.52 -22.92 22.54
C ASN A 489 21.78 -23.62 21.37
N VAL A 490 20.77 -22.96 20.82
CA VAL A 490 19.88 -23.52 19.77
C VAL A 490 20.30 -23.13 18.35
N TYR A 491 21.57 -22.77 18.12
CA TYR A 491 22.09 -22.36 16.80
C TYR A 491 21.85 -23.36 15.67
N ARG A 492 21.71 -24.66 15.99
CA ARG A 492 21.39 -25.70 15.00
C ARG A 492 19.95 -25.63 14.49
N HIS A 493 19.06 -24.97 15.23
CA HIS A 493 17.63 -24.91 14.96
C HIS A 493 17.11 -23.49 14.76
N VAL A 494 17.78 -22.46 15.29
CA VAL A 494 17.34 -21.06 15.15
C VAL A 494 18.50 -20.18 14.71
N VAL A 495 18.28 -19.41 13.65
CA VAL A 495 19.25 -18.43 13.15
C VAL A 495 18.58 -17.08 12.98
N PHE A 496 19.20 -16.04 13.54
CA PHE A 496 18.87 -14.64 13.25
C PHE A 496 19.79 -14.13 12.13
N LEU A 497 19.24 -13.84 10.95
CA LEU A 497 20.00 -13.30 9.82
C LEU A 497 19.90 -11.78 9.78
N SER A 498 21.06 -11.11 9.91
CA SER A 498 21.18 -9.66 9.76
C SER A 498 21.06 -9.17 8.32
N ASP A 499 20.71 -7.89 8.21
CA ASP A 499 20.59 -7.11 6.99
C ASP A 499 19.55 -7.64 6.01
N CYS A 500 18.32 -7.85 6.50
CA CYS A 500 17.18 -8.24 5.68
C CYS A 500 16.91 -7.22 4.56
N ASP A 501 17.33 -7.56 3.34
CA ASP A 501 17.11 -6.83 2.10
C ASP A 501 16.29 -7.68 1.11
N MET A 502 16.17 -7.23 -0.14
CA MET A 502 15.39 -7.94 -1.16
C MET A 502 15.95 -9.35 -1.44
N LEU A 503 17.27 -9.52 -1.52
CA LEU A 503 17.91 -10.79 -1.84
C LEU A 503 17.73 -11.81 -0.70
N LEU A 504 17.96 -11.38 0.54
CA LEU A 504 17.69 -12.24 1.69
C LEU A 504 16.20 -12.59 1.73
N THR A 505 15.30 -11.63 1.53
CA THR A 505 13.86 -11.89 1.50
C THR A 505 13.49 -12.93 0.44
N GLU A 506 14.06 -12.85 -0.77
CA GLU A 506 13.86 -13.81 -1.86
C GLU A 506 14.21 -15.24 -1.43
N GLN A 507 15.40 -15.45 -0.85
CA GLN A 507 15.81 -16.79 -0.39
C GLN A 507 14.88 -17.34 0.70
N LEU A 508 14.45 -16.48 1.63
CA LEU A 508 13.55 -16.89 2.72
C LEU A 508 12.17 -17.32 2.19
N VAL A 509 11.55 -16.52 1.30
CA VAL A 509 10.19 -16.79 0.82
C VAL A 509 10.14 -17.93 -0.19
N GLN A 510 11.25 -18.24 -0.86
CA GLN A 510 11.39 -19.41 -1.72
C GLN A 510 11.48 -20.70 -0.90
N GLY A 511 12.26 -20.71 0.19
CA GLY A 511 12.60 -21.94 0.90
C GLY A 511 11.86 -22.23 2.21
N ALA A 512 11.23 -21.26 2.88
CA ALA A 512 10.50 -21.52 4.13
C ALA A 512 9.23 -22.34 3.86
N ASP A 513 8.97 -23.38 4.68
CA ASP A 513 7.78 -24.24 4.53
C ASP A 513 6.55 -23.57 5.14
N LEU A 514 6.71 -22.97 6.33
CA LEU A 514 5.69 -22.19 7.02
C LEU A 514 6.16 -20.76 7.23
N TRP A 515 5.35 -19.81 6.82
CA TRP A 515 5.58 -18.39 7.05
C TRP A 515 4.71 -17.89 8.21
N ILE A 516 5.35 -17.39 9.27
CA ILE A 516 4.67 -16.97 10.50
C ILE A 516 4.56 -15.44 10.53
N ASN A 517 3.35 -14.94 10.83
CA ASN A 517 3.11 -13.53 11.08
C ASN A 517 2.20 -13.32 12.29
N THR A 518 2.58 -12.42 13.19
CA THR A 518 1.89 -12.21 14.46
C THR A 518 1.54 -10.75 14.73
N PRO A 519 1.09 -9.95 13.73
CA PRO A 519 0.71 -8.56 14.01
C PRO A 519 -0.46 -8.48 14.98
N ARG A 520 -0.59 -7.37 15.71
CA ARG A 520 -1.81 -7.04 16.47
C ARG A 520 -2.88 -6.52 15.51
N ARG A 521 -4.06 -7.11 15.54
CA ARG A 521 -5.23 -6.60 14.80
C ARG A 521 -5.73 -5.29 15.41
N PRO A 522 -6.12 -4.26 14.62
CA PRO A 522 -6.11 -4.19 13.15
C PRO A 522 -4.92 -3.38 12.58
N TRP A 523 -3.73 -3.49 13.17
CA TRP A 523 -2.63 -2.53 12.93
C TRP A 523 -1.74 -2.91 11.73
N GLU A 524 -1.88 -4.10 11.15
CA GLU A 524 -1.29 -4.41 9.85
C GLU A 524 -2.27 -4.07 8.71
N ALA A 525 -1.98 -2.99 7.97
CA ALA A 525 -2.82 -2.58 6.85
C ALA A 525 -3.00 -3.67 5.77
N CYS A 526 -1.96 -4.48 5.52
CA CYS A 526 -2.03 -5.58 4.56
C CYS A 526 -0.99 -6.66 4.89
N GLY A 527 0.29 -6.40 4.58
CA GLY A 527 1.40 -7.32 4.84
C GLY A 527 1.69 -8.29 3.69
N THR A 528 2.54 -7.87 2.73
CA THR A 528 2.79 -8.64 1.50
C THR A 528 3.76 -9.81 1.64
N SER A 529 4.50 -9.95 2.75
CA SER A 529 5.53 -11.00 2.87
C SER A 529 4.96 -12.42 2.79
N GLY A 530 3.78 -12.65 3.39
CA GLY A 530 3.08 -13.93 3.29
C GLY A 530 2.52 -14.23 1.90
N MET A 531 2.32 -13.23 1.05
CA MET A 531 1.88 -13.42 -0.33
C MET A 531 3.02 -13.98 -1.21
N LYS A 532 4.28 -13.66 -0.87
CA LYS A 532 5.46 -14.07 -1.64
C LYS A 532 5.74 -15.57 -1.52
N VAL A 533 5.33 -16.21 -0.43
CA VAL A 533 5.55 -17.66 -0.24
C VAL A 533 4.58 -18.51 -1.06
N LEU A 534 3.45 -17.94 -1.49
CA LEU A 534 2.37 -18.66 -2.17
C LEU A 534 2.83 -19.32 -3.46
N VAL A 535 3.53 -18.58 -4.32
CA VAL A 535 4.02 -19.11 -5.60
C VAL A 535 5.06 -20.24 -5.41
N ASN A 536 5.73 -20.27 -4.26
CA ASN A 536 6.77 -21.24 -3.91
C ASN A 536 6.22 -22.47 -3.14
N GLY A 537 4.91 -22.56 -2.93
CA GLY A 537 4.30 -23.62 -2.13
C GLY A 537 4.54 -23.50 -0.62
N GLY A 538 4.96 -22.34 -0.12
CA GLY A 538 4.95 -22.09 1.33
C GLY A 538 3.52 -21.89 1.84
N ILE A 539 3.28 -22.28 3.09
CA ILE A 539 1.98 -22.13 3.77
C ILE A 539 2.09 -21.03 4.82
N ASN A 540 0.98 -20.36 5.13
CA ASN A 540 0.96 -19.28 6.13
C ASN A 540 0.31 -19.75 7.44
N LEU A 541 0.87 -19.28 8.56
CA LEU A 541 0.22 -19.19 9.86
C LEU A 541 0.26 -17.72 10.28
N SER A 542 -0.90 -17.07 10.36
CA SER A 542 -0.95 -15.64 10.62
C SER A 542 -2.12 -15.25 11.50
N GLU A 543 -1.97 -14.15 12.24
CA GLU A 543 -3.11 -13.42 12.82
C GLU A 543 -4.13 -13.10 11.72
N LEU A 544 -5.43 -13.20 12.05
CA LEU A 544 -6.54 -12.68 11.24
C LEU A 544 -6.48 -11.16 11.17
N ASP A 545 -5.45 -10.61 10.54
CA ASP A 545 -5.25 -9.17 10.33
C ASP A 545 -4.72 -8.92 8.91
N GLY A 546 -4.81 -7.68 8.45
CA GLY A 546 -4.37 -7.25 7.12
C GLY A 546 -4.92 -8.14 6.01
N TRP A 547 -4.03 -8.68 5.17
CA TRP A 547 -4.42 -9.54 4.06
C TRP A 547 -4.94 -10.91 4.50
N TRP A 548 -4.50 -11.41 5.65
CA TRP A 548 -4.87 -12.77 6.08
C TRP A 548 -6.32 -12.82 6.54
N ALA A 549 -6.87 -11.70 7.04
CA ALA A 549 -8.28 -11.57 7.39
C ALA A 549 -9.24 -11.81 6.20
N GLU A 550 -8.79 -11.57 4.96
CA GLU A 550 -9.58 -11.84 3.74
C GLU A 550 -9.11 -13.06 2.95
N ALA A 551 -7.91 -13.57 3.23
CA ALA A 551 -7.32 -14.72 2.55
C ALA A 551 -7.59 -16.06 3.25
N TYR A 552 -7.74 -16.05 4.58
CA TYR A 552 -7.75 -17.26 5.38
C TYR A 552 -8.99 -18.13 5.12
N ALA A 553 -8.71 -19.41 4.92
CA ALA A 553 -9.65 -20.50 5.09
C ALA A 553 -8.88 -21.71 5.67
N PRO A 554 -9.53 -22.64 6.39
CA PRO A 554 -8.86 -23.78 7.01
C PRO A 554 -8.04 -24.63 6.03
N GLU A 555 -8.41 -24.66 4.76
CA GLU A 555 -7.77 -25.44 3.71
C GLU A 555 -6.51 -24.80 3.12
N VAL A 556 -6.19 -23.53 3.41
CA VAL A 556 -5.04 -22.81 2.83
C VAL A 556 -3.95 -22.44 3.84
N GLY A 557 -4.19 -22.63 5.14
CA GLY A 557 -3.22 -22.25 6.17
C GLY A 557 -3.76 -22.45 7.59
N TRP A 558 -3.22 -21.67 8.53
CA TRP A 558 -3.67 -21.60 9.92
C TRP A 558 -3.85 -20.14 10.35
N ALA A 559 -4.71 -19.92 11.35
CA ALA A 559 -5.03 -18.58 11.82
C ALA A 559 -4.96 -18.43 13.34
N LEU A 560 -4.39 -17.30 13.76
CA LEU A 560 -4.45 -16.77 15.12
C LEU A 560 -5.55 -15.71 15.21
N GLY A 561 -5.97 -15.39 16.44
CA GLY A 561 -7.03 -14.40 16.69
C GLY A 561 -8.44 -14.93 16.57
N ASP A 562 -9.39 -14.19 17.13
CA ASP A 562 -10.84 -14.39 17.03
C ASP A 562 -11.51 -13.44 16.03
N GLY A 563 -10.71 -12.64 15.31
CA GLY A 563 -11.19 -11.64 14.36
C GLY A 563 -11.74 -10.36 14.99
N GLN A 564 -11.62 -10.20 16.31
CA GLN A 564 -12.04 -9.01 17.05
C GLN A 564 -10.85 -8.11 17.39
N GLU A 565 -11.13 -6.86 17.74
CA GLU A 565 -10.14 -5.89 18.22
C GLU A 565 -10.10 -5.92 19.75
N HIS A 566 -8.92 -6.01 20.36
CA HIS A 566 -8.75 -6.19 21.81
C HIS A 566 -7.86 -5.13 22.49
N ASP A 567 -7.65 -3.99 21.83
CA ASP A 567 -6.73 -2.94 22.29
C ASP A 567 -5.33 -3.50 22.69
N ASN A 568 -4.59 -2.76 23.51
CA ASN A 568 -3.26 -3.17 23.99
C ASN A 568 -3.30 -4.09 25.23
N ASP A 569 -4.29 -4.97 25.36
CA ASP A 569 -4.41 -5.89 26.51
C ASP A 569 -3.23 -6.89 26.55
N PRO A 570 -2.36 -6.88 27.58
CA PRO A 570 -1.25 -7.83 27.70
C PRO A 570 -1.69 -9.28 27.91
N SER A 571 -2.89 -9.52 28.47
CA SER A 571 -3.41 -10.87 28.68
C SER A 571 -3.72 -11.59 27.36
N ARG A 572 -4.03 -10.81 26.31
CA ARG A 572 -4.27 -11.32 24.95
C ARG A 572 -3.01 -11.83 24.28
N ASP A 573 -1.87 -11.16 24.45
CA ASP A 573 -0.60 -11.65 23.90
C ASP A 573 -0.24 -13.02 24.48
N TYR A 574 -0.48 -13.25 25.78
CA TYR A 574 -0.27 -14.57 26.38
C TYR A 574 -1.22 -15.63 25.79
N ALA A 575 -2.52 -15.33 25.71
CA ALA A 575 -3.51 -16.26 25.16
C ALA A 575 -3.23 -16.61 23.68
N GLU A 576 -2.78 -15.64 22.89
CA GLU A 576 -2.42 -15.85 21.49
C GLU A 576 -1.08 -16.58 21.34
N ALA A 577 -0.11 -16.37 22.23
CA ALA A 577 1.10 -17.19 22.28
C ALA A 577 0.75 -18.66 22.59
N GLU A 578 -0.11 -18.92 23.57
CA GLU A 578 -0.59 -20.27 23.90
C GLU A 578 -1.31 -20.94 22.72
N ARG A 579 -2.12 -20.17 21.99
CA ARG A 579 -2.78 -20.66 20.78
C ARG A 579 -1.79 -20.95 19.65
N LEU A 580 -0.81 -20.06 19.44
CA LEU A 580 0.26 -20.27 18.46
C LEU A 580 1.00 -21.58 18.73
N TYR A 581 1.39 -21.83 19.98
CA TYR A 581 2.04 -23.08 20.32
C TYR A 581 1.13 -24.30 20.16
N SER A 582 -0.14 -24.19 20.57
CA SER A 582 -1.09 -25.29 20.42
C SER A 582 -1.28 -25.67 18.95
N LEU A 583 -1.42 -24.68 18.06
CA LEU A 583 -1.47 -24.92 16.61
C LEU A 583 -0.18 -25.57 16.09
N LEU A 584 0.98 -25.06 16.50
CA LEU A 584 2.27 -25.61 16.07
C LEU A 584 2.42 -27.08 16.48
N GLU A 585 2.14 -27.39 17.73
CA GLU A 585 2.35 -28.72 18.32
C GLU A 585 1.31 -29.75 17.89
N GLN A 586 0.04 -29.35 17.78
CA GLN A 586 -1.08 -30.28 17.59
C GLN A 586 -1.50 -30.43 16.12
N GLU A 587 -1.21 -29.43 15.28
CA GLU A 587 -1.68 -29.43 13.89
C GLU A 587 -0.53 -29.28 12.88
N VAL A 588 0.27 -28.22 12.99
CA VAL A 588 1.25 -27.86 11.96
C VAL A 588 2.39 -28.86 11.87
N VAL A 589 3.07 -29.14 13.00
CA VAL A 589 4.20 -30.07 13.05
C VAL A 589 3.74 -31.49 12.68
N PRO A 590 2.66 -32.04 13.26
CA PRO A 590 2.14 -33.35 12.84
C PRO A 590 1.82 -33.43 11.35
N ALA A 591 1.18 -32.40 10.76
CA ALA A 591 0.83 -32.42 9.34
C ALA A 591 2.04 -32.52 8.41
N PHE A 592 3.22 -32.06 8.83
CA PHE A 592 4.47 -32.14 8.07
C PHE A 592 5.20 -33.48 8.19
N TYR A 593 5.11 -34.11 9.37
CA TYR A 593 5.83 -35.35 9.69
C TYR A 593 5.00 -36.62 9.49
N ASP A 594 3.67 -36.52 9.47
CA ASP A 594 2.76 -37.60 9.09
C ASP A 594 2.86 -37.85 7.58
N ARG A 595 3.62 -38.88 7.20
CA ARG A 595 4.00 -39.20 5.82
C ARG A 595 3.48 -40.57 5.42
N ASP A 596 3.09 -40.68 4.16
CA ASP A 596 2.70 -41.95 3.56
C ASP A 596 3.90 -42.87 3.26
N VAL A 597 3.64 -43.99 2.60
CA VAL A 597 4.64 -44.99 2.20
C VAL A 597 5.71 -44.45 1.23
N ASP A 598 5.40 -43.37 0.51
CA ASP A 598 6.31 -42.72 -0.44
C ASP A 598 7.03 -41.52 0.22
N GLY A 599 6.82 -41.29 1.51
CA GLY A 599 7.44 -40.21 2.27
C GLY A 599 6.81 -38.83 2.04
N ILE A 600 5.57 -38.78 1.54
CA ILE A 600 4.85 -37.55 1.22
C ILE A 600 3.87 -37.21 2.35
N PRO A 601 3.91 -35.98 2.89
CA PRO A 601 2.95 -35.54 3.90
C PRO A 601 1.63 -35.10 3.27
N GLN A 602 0.69 -36.04 3.13
CA GLN A 602 -0.56 -35.87 2.39
C GLN A 602 -1.42 -34.66 2.86
N GLN A 603 -1.49 -34.44 4.17
CA GLN A 603 -2.24 -33.30 4.73
C GLN A 603 -1.57 -31.96 4.35
N TRP A 604 -0.23 -31.91 4.41
CA TRP A 604 0.55 -30.73 4.06
C TRP A 604 0.47 -30.41 2.57
N THR A 605 0.70 -31.40 1.69
CA THR A 605 0.65 -31.21 0.23
C THR A 605 -0.74 -30.81 -0.25
N THR A 606 -1.81 -31.34 0.38
CA THR A 606 -3.18 -30.91 0.10
C THR A 606 -3.39 -29.43 0.43
N LYS A 607 -2.99 -28.99 1.63
CA LYS A 607 -3.10 -27.58 2.05
C LYS A 607 -2.23 -26.67 1.16
N MET A 608 -1.03 -27.12 0.83
CA MET A 608 -0.13 -26.42 -0.10
C MET A 608 -0.77 -26.24 -1.48
N ARG A 609 -1.35 -27.29 -2.05
CA ARG A 609 -2.06 -27.24 -3.33
C ARG A 609 -3.20 -26.24 -3.31
N HIS A 610 -4.02 -26.24 -2.25
CA HIS A 610 -5.13 -25.32 -2.11
C HIS A 610 -4.65 -23.87 -1.98
N SER A 611 -3.62 -23.62 -1.16
CA SER A 611 -2.97 -22.32 -1.03
C SER A 611 -2.45 -21.81 -2.38
N MET A 612 -1.67 -22.63 -3.10
CA MET A 612 -1.13 -22.27 -4.41
C MET A 612 -2.24 -21.96 -5.42
N LYS A 613 -3.28 -22.80 -5.47
CA LYS A 613 -4.42 -22.67 -6.38
C LYS A 613 -5.22 -21.38 -6.15
N LEU A 614 -5.62 -21.14 -4.90
CA LEU A 614 -6.58 -20.09 -4.57
C LEU A 614 -5.87 -18.74 -4.39
N LEU A 615 -4.78 -18.73 -3.63
CA LEU A 615 -4.19 -17.48 -3.15
C LEU A 615 -3.17 -16.90 -4.13
N THR A 616 -2.38 -17.71 -4.83
CA THR A 616 -1.35 -17.18 -5.77
C THR A 616 -1.93 -16.25 -6.85
N PRO A 617 -2.98 -16.64 -7.62
CA PRO A 617 -3.57 -15.71 -8.59
C PRO A 617 -4.27 -14.53 -7.92
N GLN A 618 -4.93 -14.75 -6.78
CA GLN A 618 -5.65 -13.70 -6.05
C GLN A 618 -4.70 -12.62 -5.52
N PHE A 619 -3.54 -12.96 -4.99
CA PHE A 619 -2.57 -12.03 -4.40
C PHE A 619 -1.40 -11.69 -5.33
N SER A 620 -1.60 -11.86 -6.64
CA SER A 620 -0.68 -11.38 -7.68
C SER A 620 -0.85 -9.88 -7.91
N SER A 621 0.26 -9.13 -8.03
CA SER A 621 0.21 -7.71 -8.40
C SER A 621 -0.31 -7.49 -9.82
N ASN A 622 -0.37 -8.51 -10.66
CA ASN A 622 -1.10 -8.46 -11.94
C ASN A 622 -2.57 -8.07 -11.69
N ARG A 623 -3.25 -8.79 -10.78
CA ARG A 623 -4.64 -8.51 -10.40
C ARG A 623 -4.78 -7.11 -9.81
N THR A 624 -3.90 -6.74 -8.88
CA THR A 624 -3.89 -5.40 -8.27
C THR A 624 -3.78 -4.29 -9.30
N VAL A 625 -2.86 -4.40 -10.28
CA VAL A 625 -2.68 -3.38 -11.32
C VAL A 625 -3.91 -3.30 -12.25
N ARG A 626 -4.55 -4.43 -12.57
CA ARG A 626 -5.79 -4.45 -13.35
C ARG A 626 -6.94 -3.78 -12.59
N GLU A 627 -7.11 -4.07 -11.30
CA GLU A 627 -8.12 -3.42 -10.45
C GLU A 627 -7.90 -1.90 -10.36
N TYR A 628 -6.66 -1.45 -10.14
CA TYR A 628 -6.36 -0.01 -10.20
C TYR A 628 -6.67 0.58 -11.57
N THR A 629 -6.32 -0.13 -12.66
CA THR A 629 -6.58 0.35 -14.02
C THR A 629 -8.07 0.53 -14.27
N ASP A 630 -8.86 -0.49 -13.95
CA ASP A 630 -10.28 -0.55 -14.27
C ASP A 630 -11.14 0.29 -13.32
N HIS A 631 -10.88 0.24 -12.00
CA HIS A 631 -11.72 0.89 -11.00
C HIS A 631 -11.28 2.32 -10.66
N TYR A 632 -10.03 2.69 -10.94
CA TYR A 632 -9.49 4.00 -10.53
C TYR A 632 -8.90 4.80 -11.70
N TYR A 633 -7.94 4.26 -12.45
CA TYR A 633 -7.20 5.03 -13.47
C TYR A 633 -8.09 5.44 -14.66
N LEU A 634 -8.88 4.52 -15.20
CA LEU A 634 -9.78 4.83 -16.32
C LEU A 634 -10.85 5.85 -15.91
N PRO A 635 -11.61 5.68 -14.82
CA PRO A 635 -12.55 6.71 -14.35
C PRO A 635 -11.89 8.05 -14.06
N ALA A 636 -10.73 8.06 -13.38
CA ALA A 636 -10.01 9.30 -13.06
C ALA A 636 -9.54 10.05 -14.31
N ALA A 637 -9.05 9.33 -15.33
CA ALA A 637 -8.64 9.93 -16.59
C ALA A 637 -9.81 10.58 -17.33
N THR A 638 -10.95 9.88 -17.44
CA THR A 638 -12.16 10.43 -18.07
C THR A 638 -12.69 11.64 -17.30
N ASN A 639 -12.77 11.56 -15.97
CA ASN A 639 -13.26 12.67 -15.14
C ASN A 639 -12.33 13.90 -15.21
N PHE A 640 -11.01 13.68 -15.16
CA PHE A 640 -10.04 14.77 -15.30
C PHE A 640 -10.16 15.46 -16.65
N LYS A 641 -10.21 14.69 -17.76
CA LYS A 641 -10.37 15.27 -19.10
C LYS A 641 -11.65 16.08 -19.20
N LYS A 642 -12.78 15.52 -18.76
CA LYS A 642 -14.08 16.21 -18.75
C LYS A 642 -14.02 17.53 -17.97
N ARG A 643 -13.36 17.55 -16.80
CA ARG A 643 -13.20 18.79 -16.01
C ARG A 643 -12.24 19.78 -16.64
N ALA A 644 -11.20 19.31 -17.33
CA ALA A 644 -10.16 20.14 -17.95
C ALA A 644 -10.61 20.83 -19.24
N GLU A 645 -11.64 20.31 -19.91
CA GLU A 645 -12.22 20.91 -21.12
C GLU A 645 -12.61 22.38 -20.95
N ASN A 646 -12.63 23.12 -22.06
CA ASN A 646 -13.08 24.51 -22.11
C ASN A 646 -12.40 25.40 -21.05
N LYS A 647 -11.11 25.17 -20.79
CA LYS A 647 -10.31 25.88 -19.78
C LYS A 647 -10.88 25.74 -18.36
N GLY A 648 -11.33 24.54 -18.00
CA GLY A 648 -11.80 24.26 -16.64
C GLY A 648 -13.21 24.74 -16.33
N LEU A 649 -14.08 24.89 -17.33
CA LEU A 649 -15.43 25.46 -17.12
C LEU A 649 -16.25 24.65 -16.10
N LEU A 650 -16.16 23.31 -16.14
CA LEU A 650 -16.86 22.45 -15.19
C LEU A 650 -16.31 22.60 -13.76
N GLY A 651 -14.99 22.69 -13.60
CA GLY A 651 -14.37 22.95 -12.28
C GLY A 651 -14.82 24.28 -11.68
N LYS A 652 -14.95 25.34 -12.49
CA LYS A 652 -15.52 26.62 -12.04
C LYS A 652 -16.96 26.47 -11.55
N LYS A 653 -17.80 25.74 -12.31
CA LYS A 653 -19.19 25.49 -11.93
C LYS A 653 -19.28 24.73 -10.60
N ILE A 654 -18.45 23.70 -10.42
CA ILE A 654 -18.36 22.94 -9.17
C ILE A 654 -18.08 23.88 -7.99
N VAL A 655 -17.06 24.74 -8.11
CA VAL A 655 -16.71 25.69 -7.04
C VAL A 655 -17.86 26.65 -6.71
N VAL A 656 -18.53 27.19 -7.72
CA VAL A 656 -19.69 28.08 -7.51
C VAL A 656 -20.81 27.36 -6.75
N VAL A 657 -21.17 26.15 -7.17
CA VAL A 657 -22.23 25.37 -6.50
C VAL A 657 -21.82 24.98 -5.08
N GLN A 658 -20.56 24.60 -4.84
CA GLN A 658 -20.06 24.33 -3.49
C GLN A 658 -20.15 25.55 -2.57
N GLN A 659 -19.85 26.75 -3.07
CA GLN A 659 -20.00 27.99 -2.32
C GLN A 659 -21.47 28.30 -2.04
N GLU A 660 -22.35 28.15 -3.04
CA GLU A 660 -23.82 28.28 -2.87
C GLU A 660 -24.34 27.32 -1.79
N HIS A 661 -23.90 26.05 -1.81
CA HIS A 661 -24.23 25.07 -0.78
C HIS A 661 -23.69 25.49 0.60
N ARG A 662 -22.42 25.88 0.72
CA ARG A 662 -21.80 26.25 2.02
C ARG A 662 -22.56 27.38 2.71
N SER A 663 -23.05 28.35 1.94
CA SER A 663 -23.79 29.49 2.49
C SER A 663 -25.24 29.19 2.83
N ASN A 664 -25.88 28.23 2.15
CA ASN A 664 -27.33 28.04 2.20
C ASN A 664 -27.79 26.68 2.73
N TRP A 665 -26.90 25.72 3.00
CA TRP A 665 -27.25 24.35 3.43
C TRP A 665 -28.13 24.30 4.68
N GLY A 666 -27.95 25.27 5.59
CA GLY A 666 -28.76 25.40 6.80
C GLY A 666 -30.23 25.76 6.55
N GLN A 667 -30.62 26.10 5.32
CA GLN A 667 -32.01 26.38 4.92
C GLN A 667 -32.79 25.09 4.59
N ILE A 668 -32.12 23.94 4.48
CA ILE A 668 -32.79 22.67 4.19
C ILE A 668 -33.55 22.21 5.44
N HIS A 669 -34.87 22.13 5.32
CA HIS A 669 -35.76 21.63 6.37
C HIS A 669 -36.71 20.58 5.82
N PHE A 670 -36.87 19.49 6.56
CA PHE A 670 -37.80 18.41 6.24
C PHE A 670 -39.09 18.61 7.04
N GLY A 671 -40.24 18.50 6.39
CA GLY A 671 -41.52 18.44 7.09
C GLY A 671 -41.88 17.02 7.51
N GLU A 672 -43.14 16.84 7.92
CA GLU A 672 -43.64 15.52 8.33
C GLU A 672 -43.83 14.60 7.13
N SER A 673 -43.28 13.38 7.22
CA SER A 673 -43.45 12.36 6.19
C SER A 673 -44.85 11.75 6.27
N GLN A 674 -45.58 11.77 5.16
CA GLN A 674 -46.81 11.01 4.98
C GLN A 674 -46.47 9.64 4.39
N ILE A 675 -46.78 8.59 5.14
CA ILE A 675 -46.45 7.21 4.77
C ILE A 675 -47.77 6.46 4.56
N THR A 676 -47.91 5.83 3.40
CA THR A 676 -49.05 4.98 3.06
C THR A 676 -48.55 3.59 2.69
N GLU A 677 -49.23 2.55 3.16
CA GLU A 677 -48.95 1.18 2.71
C GLU A 677 -49.41 1.01 1.26
N ASP A 678 -48.52 0.51 0.40
CA ASP A 678 -48.80 0.29 -1.01
C ASP A 678 -48.08 -0.97 -1.51
N LEU A 679 -48.81 -1.86 -2.19
CA LEU A 679 -48.31 -3.04 -2.93
C LEU A 679 -47.24 -3.91 -2.23
N GLY A 680 -47.27 -4.08 -0.91
CA GLY A 680 -46.27 -4.90 -0.20
C GLY A 680 -45.01 -4.13 0.23
N GLY A 681 -45.13 -2.81 0.35
CA GLY A 681 -44.17 -1.91 0.99
C GLY A 681 -44.84 -0.58 1.32
N TYR A 682 -44.15 0.54 1.05
CA TYR A 682 -44.61 1.86 1.45
C TYR A 682 -44.45 2.90 0.33
N ARG A 683 -45.34 3.89 0.34
CA ARG A 683 -45.21 5.14 -0.40
C ARG A 683 -45.00 6.28 0.59
N PHE A 684 -43.86 6.95 0.45
CA PHE A 684 -43.47 8.13 1.22
C PHE A 684 -43.77 9.40 0.42
N GLN A 685 -44.35 10.39 1.08
CA GLN A 685 -44.47 11.76 0.58
C GLN A 685 -43.90 12.71 1.64
N LEU A 686 -42.93 13.53 1.23
CA LEU A 686 -42.13 14.34 2.14
C LEU A 686 -42.00 15.77 1.59
N PRO A 687 -42.60 16.77 2.24
CA PRO A 687 -42.31 18.16 1.93
C PRO A 687 -40.90 18.51 2.41
N VAL A 688 -40.11 19.15 1.54
CA VAL A 688 -38.74 19.59 1.82
C VAL A 688 -38.59 21.05 1.40
N SER A 689 -38.26 21.91 2.36
CA SER A 689 -37.89 23.31 2.14
C SER A 689 -36.40 23.38 1.81
N LEU A 690 -36.06 23.94 0.66
CA LEU A 690 -34.67 24.11 0.19
C LEU A 690 -34.20 25.57 0.27
N GLY A 691 -35.12 26.51 0.52
CA GLY A 691 -34.82 27.94 0.50
C GLY A 691 -34.28 28.38 -0.85
N SER A 692 -33.04 28.87 -0.86
CA SER A 692 -32.33 29.32 -2.06
C SER A 692 -31.55 28.23 -2.80
N ILE A 693 -31.48 27.00 -2.25
CA ILE A 693 -30.80 25.88 -2.90
C ILE A 693 -31.66 25.37 -4.07
N LYS A 694 -31.01 25.16 -5.21
CA LYS A 694 -31.62 24.65 -6.42
C LYS A 694 -31.89 23.15 -6.27
N PRO A 695 -33.12 22.66 -6.55
CA PRO A 695 -33.44 21.25 -6.41
C PRO A 695 -32.59 20.34 -7.30
N GLU A 696 -32.12 20.82 -8.46
CA GLU A 696 -31.26 20.08 -9.38
C GLU A 696 -29.82 19.89 -8.90
N THR A 697 -29.39 20.54 -7.81
CA THR A 697 -28.04 20.41 -7.24
C THR A 697 -28.00 19.52 -6.00
N ILE A 698 -29.12 18.91 -5.63
CA ILE A 698 -29.23 18.02 -4.48
C ILE A 698 -29.96 16.72 -4.84
N LEU A 699 -29.84 15.73 -3.95
CA LEU A 699 -30.56 14.49 -4.00
C LEU A 699 -31.21 14.24 -2.64
N VAL A 700 -32.52 14.00 -2.63
CA VAL A 700 -33.24 13.57 -1.44
C VAL A 700 -33.37 12.06 -1.47
N GLN A 701 -32.99 11.39 -0.39
CA GLN A 701 -32.99 9.94 -0.28
C GLN A 701 -33.70 9.51 1.01
N LEU A 702 -34.36 8.35 0.98
CA LEU A 702 -34.64 7.56 2.17
C LEU A 702 -33.46 6.63 2.41
N PHE A 703 -32.99 6.59 3.64
CA PHE A 703 -31.86 5.77 4.05
C PHE A 703 -32.27 4.91 5.25
N ALA A 704 -31.94 3.62 5.19
CA ALA A 704 -32.03 2.70 6.32
C ALA A 704 -30.71 1.94 6.48
N ASP A 705 -30.20 1.87 7.72
CA ASP A 705 -28.98 1.13 8.03
C ASP A 705 -29.09 -0.35 7.62
N GLY A 706 -27.95 -0.97 7.30
CA GLY A 706 -27.89 -2.39 7.00
C GLY A 706 -28.25 -3.25 8.22
N ILE A 707 -29.03 -4.30 8.01
CA ILE A 707 -29.37 -5.28 9.06
C ILE A 707 -28.15 -6.17 9.30
N GLU A 708 -27.76 -6.34 10.56
CA GLU A 708 -26.63 -7.20 10.99
C GLU A 708 -25.31 -6.94 10.23
N GLY A 709 -25.05 -5.67 9.87
CA GLY A 709 -23.85 -5.29 9.13
C GLY A 709 -23.93 -5.52 7.61
N GLY A 710 -25.12 -5.78 7.07
CA GLY A 710 -25.39 -5.79 5.64
C GLY A 710 -25.28 -4.41 4.98
N ASN A 711 -25.58 -4.34 3.69
CA ASN A 711 -25.58 -3.06 2.97
C ASN A 711 -26.79 -2.20 3.38
N PRO A 712 -26.63 -0.87 3.43
CA PRO A 712 -27.75 0.04 3.67
C PRO A 712 -28.76 -0.03 2.52
N GLU A 713 -30.03 0.22 2.83
CA GLU A 713 -31.09 0.40 1.83
C GLU A 713 -31.25 1.90 1.57
N ILE A 714 -31.00 2.32 0.33
CA ILE A 714 -31.00 3.73 -0.08
C ILE A 714 -31.97 3.88 -1.26
N VAL A 715 -32.98 4.73 -1.11
CA VAL A 715 -34.00 4.96 -2.12
C VAL A 715 -34.03 6.45 -2.47
N GLU A 716 -33.77 6.77 -3.73
CA GLU A 716 -33.92 8.13 -4.25
C GLU A 716 -35.40 8.56 -4.24
N MET A 717 -35.65 9.76 -3.71
CA MET A 717 -36.97 10.39 -3.77
C MET A 717 -37.06 11.32 -4.98
N LYS A 718 -38.16 11.21 -5.73
CA LYS A 718 -38.42 12.04 -6.90
C LYS A 718 -39.10 13.34 -6.49
N ASN A 719 -38.63 14.46 -7.03
CA ASN A 719 -39.30 15.75 -6.92
C ASN A 719 -40.53 15.76 -7.85
N GLU A 720 -41.73 15.95 -7.29
CA GLU A 720 -43.00 15.90 -8.04
C GLU A 720 -43.43 17.28 -8.53
N ALA A 721 -43.42 18.27 -7.62
CA ALA A 721 -43.81 19.64 -7.92
C ALA A 721 -43.30 20.60 -6.85
N GLN A 722 -43.01 21.83 -7.29
CA GLN A 722 -42.82 22.96 -6.39
C GLN A 722 -44.17 23.36 -5.79
N GLN A 723 -44.28 23.33 -4.46
CA GLN A 723 -45.51 23.74 -3.78
C GLN A 723 -45.56 25.27 -3.58
N LYS A 724 -44.42 25.85 -3.18
CA LYS A 724 -44.19 27.29 -3.00
C LYS A 724 -42.74 27.61 -3.35
N GLU A 725 -42.41 28.90 -3.44
CA GLU A 725 -41.01 29.32 -3.67
C GLU A 725 -40.11 28.72 -2.58
N GLY A 726 -39.12 27.91 -2.98
CA GLY A 726 -38.24 27.19 -2.06
C GLY A 726 -38.78 25.89 -1.44
N ASP A 727 -40.06 25.53 -1.61
CA ASP A 727 -40.67 24.33 -1.02
C ASP A 727 -41.09 23.30 -2.08
N TYR A 728 -40.64 22.06 -1.93
CA TYR A 728 -40.86 20.97 -2.89
C TYR A 728 -41.46 19.74 -2.23
N MET A 729 -42.28 19.00 -2.98
CA MET A 729 -42.78 17.70 -2.54
C MET A 729 -41.95 16.58 -3.18
N TYR A 730 -41.36 15.74 -2.32
CA TYR A 730 -40.62 14.55 -2.72
C TYR A 730 -41.43 13.30 -2.44
N HIS A 731 -41.34 12.28 -3.30
CA HIS A 731 -41.94 10.99 -3.05
C HIS A 731 -41.03 9.82 -3.43
N ALA A 732 -41.19 8.71 -2.74
CA ALA A 732 -40.56 7.44 -3.09
C ALA A 732 -41.54 6.29 -2.83
N GLN A 733 -41.44 5.25 -3.66
CA GLN A 733 -42.15 3.99 -3.46
C GLN A 733 -41.11 2.91 -3.26
N LEU A 734 -41.24 2.15 -2.18
CA LEU A 734 -40.28 1.12 -1.80
C LEU A 734 -40.98 -0.17 -1.43
N MET A 735 -40.46 -1.26 -2.00
CA MET A 735 -40.92 -2.63 -1.77
C MET A 735 -39.96 -3.25 -0.75
N THR A 736 -40.36 -3.29 0.52
CA THR A 736 -39.51 -3.78 1.61
C THR A 736 -40.34 -4.51 2.64
N SER A 737 -39.71 -5.46 3.34
CA SER A 737 -40.30 -6.12 4.52
C SER A 737 -39.97 -5.40 5.82
N ARG A 738 -39.14 -4.35 5.77
CA ARG A 738 -38.71 -3.57 6.94
C ARG A 738 -39.82 -2.63 7.41
N PRO A 739 -39.90 -2.30 8.72
CA PRO A 739 -40.78 -1.24 9.19
C PRO A 739 -40.46 0.10 8.51
N ALA A 740 -41.48 0.90 8.19
CA ALA A 740 -41.27 2.24 7.64
C ALA A 740 -40.44 3.16 8.56
N SER A 741 -40.43 2.91 9.87
CA SER A 741 -39.63 3.62 10.86
C SER A 741 -38.12 3.41 10.74
N ASP A 742 -37.67 2.41 9.99
CA ASP A 742 -36.25 2.18 9.73
C ASP A 742 -35.68 3.21 8.73
N PHE A 743 -36.54 3.90 7.97
CA PHE A 743 -36.14 4.82 6.92
C PHE A 743 -36.15 6.25 7.42
N THR A 744 -35.01 6.93 7.29
CA THR A 744 -34.86 8.35 7.57
C THR A 744 -34.53 9.09 6.28
N ALA A 745 -35.19 10.22 6.03
CA ALA A 745 -34.85 11.04 4.88
C ALA A 745 -33.56 11.84 5.09
N ARG A 746 -32.79 12.01 4.02
CA ARG A 746 -31.62 12.89 3.95
C ARG A 746 -31.55 13.64 2.64
N ALA A 747 -30.89 14.79 2.65
CA ALA A 747 -30.51 15.56 1.49
C ALA A 747 -28.99 15.59 1.40
N ILE A 748 -28.46 15.29 0.22
CA ILE A 748 -27.03 15.29 -0.10
C ILE A 748 -26.78 16.06 -1.40
N PRO A 749 -25.57 16.61 -1.63
CA PRO A 749 -25.23 17.25 -2.89
C PRO A 749 -25.32 16.28 -4.07
N ASN A 750 -25.76 16.78 -5.23
CA ASN A 750 -25.82 16.01 -6.47
C ASN A 750 -25.84 16.98 -7.66
N TYR A 751 -24.69 17.18 -8.30
CA TYR A 751 -24.58 18.03 -9.49
C TYR A 751 -23.50 17.49 -10.42
N GLU A 752 -23.49 17.97 -11.66
CA GLU A 752 -22.64 17.39 -12.70
C GLU A 752 -21.16 17.34 -12.29
N GLY A 753 -20.60 16.13 -12.33
CA GLY A 753 -19.18 15.90 -12.22
C GLY A 753 -18.64 15.86 -10.79
N ILE A 754 -19.44 16.02 -9.74
CA ILE A 754 -19.00 15.93 -8.33
C ILE A 754 -18.92 14.49 -7.84
N SER A 755 -17.95 14.18 -6.97
CA SER A 755 -17.91 12.94 -6.19
C SER A 755 -18.36 13.19 -4.74
N VAL A 756 -19.53 12.68 -4.35
CA VAL A 756 -20.11 12.85 -3.00
C VAL A 756 -19.95 11.56 -2.20
N PRO A 757 -19.51 11.61 -0.93
CA PRO A 757 -19.21 12.80 -0.14
C PRO A 757 -17.78 13.34 -0.24
N LEU A 758 -16.93 12.75 -1.09
CA LEU A 758 -15.49 13.05 -1.13
C LEU A 758 -15.16 14.54 -1.37
N GLU A 759 -15.91 15.20 -2.25
CA GLU A 759 -15.68 16.59 -2.66
C GLU A 759 -16.66 17.58 -2.04
N ASP A 760 -17.88 17.12 -1.73
CA ASP A 760 -18.92 17.91 -1.07
C ASP A 760 -19.62 17.01 -0.05
N HIS A 761 -19.20 17.13 1.21
CA HIS A 761 -19.62 16.25 2.30
C HIS A 761 -20.85 16.76 3.06
N MET A 762 -21.53 17.80 2.56
CA MET A 762 -22.72 18.30 3.24
C MET A 762 -23.82 17.23 3.28
N ILE A 763 -24.55 17.19 4.38
CA ILE A 763 -25.64 16.26 4.59
C ILE A 763 -26.62 16.87 5.58
N SER A 764 -27.90 16.85 5.23
CA SER A 764 -29.00 17.21 6.13
C SER A 764 -29.91 16.02 6.31
N TRP A 765 -30.06 15.57 7.55
CA TRP A 765 -31.00 14.53 7.94
C TRP A 765 -32.34 15.16 8.36
N GLN A 766 -33.41 14.38 8.30
CA GLN A 766 -34.76 14.80 8.70
C GLN A 766 -34.87 15.28 10.16
N TYR A 767 -33.96 14.84 11.04
CA TYR A 767 -33.98 15.11 12.48
C TYR A 767 -33.02 16.23 12.91
#